data_AF-A0A533QDL8-F1
#
_entry.id   AF-A0A533QDL8-F1
#
_cell.length_a   1.000
_cell.length_b   1.000
_cell.length_c   1.000
_cell.angle_alpha   90.00
_cell.angle_beta   90.00
_cell.angle_gamma   90.00
#
_symmetry.space_group_name_H-M   'P 1'
#
loop_
_entity.id
_entity.type
_entity.pdbx_description
1 polymer ?
#
loop_
_entity_poly.entity_id
_entity_poly.type
_entity_poly.pdbx_seq_one_letter_code
_entity_poly.pdbx_strand_id
1 'polypeptide(L)'
;MTLLDIKPYPCLRSSQDIKRWYEENYHLLSLGGLWLKGGEPNTMDAALFTQATLRFLVCRLSTYRDVSVSISHSLIAQIAQEVKGIFVDFAFLPPPKDMEIMNASKIPLWLGTTTKEPACAFDVLGISNSFVLELLNLPGLLHFSGIPIFKNDRMIRPDIPLIILGGANAAVTSVLHGPIKDQGFENNYGLVDAVIIGEGEHAIKQFLEIVKEGKSLGLSKTEILNSCHGKVDGFYEPDKYEHQYTMIGQNYSEQGLVEKPFPSSSLCEKETKIPLSNEKGLVGIVPREPYVSYPVKGAIVYNLDQIKTMESCPLWYDPESLGTGSLQISNGCPCFCAFCAESWERKPYRERSLPKLLEGLRSAKAHQGLDTVNLLSFNFNTHEELYPMILSFYEETANISLKSQRFDLLSTDRFLVEVLQIIGKTTVSCGMEGISERLRRYLHKNLTEEQVYKACEFLFERGIRELKIFLISTGLEQEEDFSEFGRFVKRLADLKSMCSSNVRIIFSLTPLYYSPHTPLEFHTCITVLEDTKKIRKKVEHICKLHGMEFRESASHEESWLTQLLAMGDRRLTPALVRSSIMDGFTYYNNIPNQIIKTWRTYLTELGLSEGHYFRAKGKDHIFPWDDIDLGISKKFLWEEYERSIHFTERDYCLGRPQVEAQCLGCSACPTGAQIKKITGHKASQPFLLEELHRISENKRNRIIVRLIAGIEPSMRLVSKRFIGIAVARALMLAIPDIVPYYHSLSGHLRDFDGDKATTDFTYGINVYDLAFLSKERIGELLNHESLSQKLADIQQHCRGFRIKEFALNPGDILDVKYILYRVHWNTDFTRSFIEQKMGEYLHAHYVKHTLLKKKDRTIFKVDAKNKKSAVVLHTEINTTNPLEKLDAEFSVFMIVAKRFDIQTFLETFYGFERRRELIRTKIEALGYYGKYPDLQKSIRCISCGDYIQETFLAGQPFIERHCLMCSIKSEYISQYQQKLR
;
A
#
# COMPACT_ATOMS: atom_id res chain seq x y z
N MET A 1 -5.63 4.25 37.03
CA MET A 1 -4.60 5.16 36.51
C MET A 1 -5.35 6.31 35.88
N THR A 2 -5.14 7.56 36.33
CA THR A 2 -5.79 8.70 35.67
C THR A 2 -5.06 8.98 34.36
N LEU A 3 -5.72 9.59 33.36
CA LEU A 3 -5.08 9.90 32.07
C LEU A 3 -3.86 10.82 32.23
N LEU A 4 -3.85 11.68 33.25
CA LEU A 4 -2.73 12.56 33.61
C LEU A 4 -1.51 11.78 34.13
N ASP A 5 -1.70 10.55 34.63
CA ASP A 5 -0.61 9.72 35.16
C ASP A 5 0.12 8.92 34.06
N ILE A 6 -0.34 8.99 32.80
CA ILE A 6 0.28 8.24 31.69
C ILE A 6 1.64 8.86 31.37
N LYS A 7 2.69 8.26 31.92
CA LYS A 7 4.08 8.60 31.57
C LYS A 7 4.49 7.93 30.25
N PRO A 8 5.45 8.51 29.51
CA PRO A 8 6.04 7.83 28.36
C PRO A 8 6.58 6.45 28.74
N TYR A 9 6.39 5.45 27.89
CA TYR A 9 6.89 4.10 28.13
C TYR A 9 8.43 4.12 28.20
N PRO A 10 9.06 3.42 29.17
CA PRO A 10 10.51 3.37 29.32
C PRO A 10 11.14 2.42 28.29
N CYS A 11 11.14 2.82 27.02
CA CYS A 11 11.81 2.11 25.92
C CYS A 11 13.31 2.46 25.82
N LEU A 12 14.05 1.62 25.10
CA LEU A 12 15.42 1.86 24.68
C LEU A 12 15.50 3.14 23.83
N ARG A 13 16.54 3.94 24.08
CA ARG A 13 16.85 5.17 23.33
C ARG A 13 18.21 5.11 22.63
N SER A 14 19.03 4.13 22.96
CA SER A 14 20.36 3.92 22.37
C SER A 14 20.22 3.25 21.01
N SER A 15 20.58 3.95 19.94
CA SER A 15 20.51 3.36 18.59
C SER A 15 21.49 2.21 18.40
N GLN A 16 22.61 2.19 19.14
CA GLN A 16 23.53 1.06 19.14
C GLN A 16 22.89 -0.21 19.74
N ASP A 17 22.18 -0.07 20.85
CA ASP A 17 21.52 -1.21 21.49
C ASP A 17 20.33 -1.70 20.67
N ILE A 18 19.57 -0.79 20.05
CA ILE A 18 18.47 -1.15 19.17
C ILE A 18 18.97 -1.86 17.91
N LYS A 19 20.07 -1.39 17.29
CA LYS A 19 20.71 -2.07 16.16
C LYS A 19 21.19 -3.47 16.54
N ARG A 20 21.86 -3.60 17.69
CA ARG A 20 22.31 -4.90 18.20
C ARG A 20 21.12 -5.84 18.42
N TRP A 21 20.05 -5.35 19.04
CA TRP A 21 18.83 -6.12 19.22
C TRP A 21 18.25 -6.58 17.88
N TYR A 22 18.18 -5.72 16.87
CA TYR A 22 17.69 -6.10 15.55
C TYR A 22 18.52 -7.22 14.93
N GLU A 23 19.86 -7.08 14.91
CA GLU A 23 20.77 -8.12 14.39
C GLU A 23 20.61 -9.46 15.11
N GLU A 24 20.38 -9.42 16.42
CA GLU A 24 20.16 -10.61 17.24
C GLU A 24 18.77 -11.23 17.03
N ASN A 25 17.73 -10.44 16.69
CA ASN A 25 16.33 -10.86 16.79
C ASN A 25 15.52 -10.79 15.48
N TYR A 26 16.05 -10.27 14.36
CA TYR A 26 15.28 -10.10 13.11
C TYR A 26 14.62 -11.39 12.62
N HIS A 27 15.23 -12.55 12.89
CA HIS A 27 14.72 -13.86 12.52
C HIS A 27 13.46 -14.28 13.29
N LEU A 28 13.17 -13.64 14.44
CA LEU A 28 11.94 -13.85 15.21
C LEU A 28 10.79 -12.98 14.67
N LEU A 29 11.14 -11.86 14.04
CA LEU A 29 10.20 -10.90 13.45
C LEU A 29 9.55 -11.50 12.19
N SER A 30 8.37 -10.97 11.88
CA SER A 30 7.57 -11.37 10.73
C SER A 30 8.35 -11.17 9.43
N LEU A 31 8.28 -12.17 8.55
CA LEU A 31 9.08 -12.24 7.31
C LEU A 31 10.60 -12.11 7.53
N GLY A 32 11.12 -12.48 8.70
CA GLY A 32 12.53 -12.30 9.02
C GLY A 32 12.92 -10.84 9.15
N GLY A 33 12.02 -9.98 9.65
CA GLY A 33 12.31 -8.58 9.95
C GLY A 33 12.58 -7.72 8.73
N LEU A 34 12.17 -8.15 7.52
CA LEU A 34 12.36 -7.41 6.27
C LEU A 34 11.73 -6.01 6.33
N TRP A 35 10.57 -5.87 6.95
CA TRP A 35 9.89 -4.57 7.10
C TRP A 35 10.69 -3.55 7.91
N LEU A 36 11.57 -4.01 8.79
CA LEU A 36 12.44 -3.18 9.62
C LEU A 36 13.87 -3.15 9.10
N LYS A 37 14.24 -3.93 8.08
CA LYS A 37 15.63 -4.11 7.64
C LYS A 37 16.26 -2.82 7.11
N GLY A 38 15.53 -2.07 6.31
CA GLY A 38 16.05 -0.89 5.63
C GLY A 38 16.95 -1.23 4.43
N GLY A 39 17.49 -0.19 3.80
CA GLY A 39 18.45 -0.31 2.69
C GLY A 39 17.80 -0.59 1.33
N GLU A 40 16.48 -0.43 1.23
CA GLU A 40 15.75 -0.47 -0.04
C GLU A 40 16.37 0.54 -1.05
N PRO A 41 16.48 0.21 -2.35
CA PRO A 41 16.84 1.20 -3.37
C PRO A 41 15.95 2.44 -3.27
N ASN A 42 16.53 3.62 -3.47
CA ASN A 42 15.93 4.95 -3.22
C ASN A 42 15.71 5.36 -1.75
N THR A 43 16.15 4.58 -0.76
CA THR A 43 16.25 5.09 0.62
C THR A 43 17.48 6.00 0.77
N MET A 44 17.40 6.96 1.70
CA MET A 44 18.54 7.81 2.05
C MET A 44 19.64 6.99 2.73
N ASP A 45 20.90 7.33 2.50
CA ASP A 45 22.02 6.70 3.22
C ASP A 45 21.92 7.04 4.71
N ALA A 46 21.82 6.03 5.57
CA ALA A 46 21.73 6.17 7.02
C ALA A 46 22.86 7.02 7.61
N ALA A 47 24.05 7.06 6.98
CA ALA A 47 25.17 7.89 7.42
C ALA A 47 24.88 9.41 7.36
N LEU A 48 23.89 9.83 6.57
CA LEU A 48 23.48 11.22 6.46
C LEU A 48 22.65 11.70 7.66
N PHE A 49 22.11 10.78 8.47
CA PHE A 49 21.26 11.13 9.62
C PHE A 49 21.92 12.11 10.60
N THR A 50 23.21 11.89 10.90
CA THR A 50 23.99 12.73 11.82
C THR A 50 24.36 14.08 11.21
N GLN A 51 24.45 14.15 9.88
CA GLN A 51 24.81 15.35 9.11
C GLN A 51 23.59 16.23 8.77
N ALA A 52 22.38 15.69 8.97
CA ALA A 52 21.14 16.36 8.62
C ALA A 52 20.90 17.62 9.45
N THR A 53 20.47 18.69 8.79
CA THR A 53 20.01 19.93 9.44
C THR A 53 18.59 19.80 9.98
N LEU A 54 17.80 18.90 9.41
CA LEU A 54 16.45 18.55 9.85
C LEU A 54 16.23 17.05 9.66
N ARG A 55 15.64 16.39 10.65
CA ARG A 55 15.34 14.94 10.62
C ARG A 55 13.83 14.73 10.68
N PHE A 56 13.29 14.09 9.66
CA PHE A 56 11.86 13.87 9.50
C PHE A 56 11.56 12.37 9.43
N LEU A 57 10.67 11.90 10.30
CA LEU A 57 10.19 10.52 10.31
C LEU A 57 8.76 10.49 9.74
N VAL A 58 8.57 9.80 8.62
CA VAL A 58 7.23 9.55 8.07
C VAL A 58 6.62 8.35 8.79
N CYS A 59 5.62 8.60 9.61
CA CYS A 59 4.97 7.60 10.45
C CYS A 59 3.66 7.12 9.82
N ARG A 60 3.48 5.79 9.79
CA ARG A 60 2.22 5.14 9.43
C ARG A 60 1.61 4.46 10.65
N LEU A 61 0.28 4.56 10.73
CA LEU A 61 -0.54 3.95 11.77
C LEU A 61 -0.99 2.52 11.41
N SER A 62 -0.55 2.04 10.25
CA SER A 62 -0.82 0.71 9.69
C SER A 62 0.48 -0.02 9.38
N THR A 63 0.41 -1.34 9.21
CA THR A 63 1.62 -2.14 9.03
C THR A 63 2.28 -1.86 7.69
N TYR A 64 3.58 -2.14 7.60
CA TYR A 64 4.38 -1.99 6.38
C TYR A 64 3.71 -2.63 5.16
N ARG A 65 3.16 -3.83 5.31
CA ARG A 65 2.52 -4.59 4.23
C ARG A 65 1.20 -3.97 3.79
N ASP A 66 0.40 -3.48 4.74
CA ASP A 66 -0.93 -2.93 4.42
C ASP A 66 -0.82 -1.61 3.63
N VAL A 67 0.32 -0.93 3.75
CA VAL A 67 0.52 0.41 3.17
C VAL A 67 1.64 0.47 2.14
N SER A 68 2.32 -0.62 1.81
CA SER A 68 3.41 -0.67 0.81
C SER A 68 3.00 -0.07 -0.55
N VAL A 69 1.77 -0.31 -0.96
CA VAL A 69 1.16 0.19 -2.21
C VAL A 69 0.56 1.59 -2.10
N SER A 70 0.50 2.15 -0.89
CA SER A 70 -0.01 3.49 -0.66
C SER A 70 0.97 4.53 -1.18
N ILE A 71 0.50 5.47 -2.00
CA ILE A 71 1.35 6.55 -2.48
C ILE A 71 1.74 7.54 -1.37
N SER A 72 0.96 7.63 -0.28
CA SER A 72 0.99 8.79 0.61
C SER A 72 2.34 8.97 1.31
N HIS A 73 2.86 7.93 1.95
CA HIS A 73 4.14 8.03 2.68
C HIS A 73 5.32 8.25 1.73
N SER A 74 5.27 7.65 0.55
CA SER A 74 6.30 7.82 -0.49
C SER A 74 6.28 9.23 -1.09
N LEU A 75 5.10 9.77 -1.38
CA LEU A 75 4.92 11.14 -1.87
C LEU A 75 5.36 12.17 -0.83
N ILE A 76 4.96 11.98 0.44
CA ILE A 76 5.40 12.83 1.56
C ILE A 76 6.93 12.84 1.65
N ALA A 77 7.57 11.67 1.56
CA ALA A 77 9.04 11.59 1.60
C ALA A 77 9.69 12.27 0.38
N GLN A 78 9.13 12.11 -0.82
CA GLN A 78 9.61 12.77 -2.03
C GLN A 78 9.54 14.30 -1.90
N ILE A 79 8.43 14.84 -1.39
CA ILE A 79 8.24 16.28 -1.15
C ILE A 79 9.21 16.76 -0.07
N ALA A 80 9.32 16.03 1.04
CA ALA A 80 10.20 16.37 2.14
C ALA A 80 11.66 16.48 1.68
N GLN A 81 12.13 15.53 0.85
CA GLN A 81 13.49 15.53 0.30
C GLN A 81 13.83 16.73 -0.60
N GLU A 82 12.86 17.56 -0.99
CA GLU A 82 13.13 18.84 -1.65
C GLU A 82 13.70 19.90 -0.69
N VAL A 83 13.52 19.72 0.63
CA VAL A 83 14.09 20.59 1.65
C VAL A 83 15.58 20.28 1.80
N LYS A 84 16.44 21.21 1.40
CA LYS A 84 17.91 21.02 1.42
C LYS A 84 18.40 20.58 2.82
N GLY A 85 19.19 19.51 2.89
CA GLY A 85 19.83 19.05 4.12
C GLY A 85 18.88 18.37 5.12
N ILE A 86 17.69 17.97 4.67
CA ILE A 86 16.79 17.10 5.43
C ILE A 86 17.26 15.64 5.34
N PHE A 87 16.97 14.85 6.37
CA PHE A 87 17.01 13.40 6.32
C PHE A 87 15.61 12.85 6.57
N VAL A 88 15.18 11.90 5.72
CA VAL A 88 13.87 11.27 5.79
C VAL A 88 14.02 9.79 6.04
N ASP A 89 13.31 9.28 7.05
CA ASP A 89 13.15 7.85 7.32
C ASP A 89 11.65 7.51 7.44
N PHE A 90 11.35 6.22 7.60
CA PHE A 90 9.98 5.72 7.73
C PHE A 90 9.80 4.94 9.03
N ALA A 91 8.59 4.94 9.57
CA ALA A 91 8.17 4.06 10.64
C ALA A 91 6.75 3.58 10.40
N PHE A 92 6.47 2.32 10.74
CA PHE A 92 5.19 1.66 10.51
C PHE A 92 4.70 1.01 11.80
N LEU A 93 3.40 0.70 11.88
CA LEU A 93 2.87 -0.15 12.95
C LEU A 93 3.53 -1.54 12.85
N PRO A 94 4.19 -2.05 13.91
CA PRO A 94 4.73 -3.40 13.88
C PRO A 94 3.59 -4.43 13.75
N PRO A 95 3.77 -5.53 12.98
CA PRO A 95 2.81 -6.63 12.97
C PRO A 95 2.54 -7.19 14.39
N PRO A 96 1.38 -7.84 14.65
CA PRO A 96 1.00 -8.25 16.00
C PRO A 96 2.07 -9.04 16.75
N LYS A 97 2.66 -10.06 16.09
CA LYS A 97 3.73 -10.88 16.65
C LYS A 97 4.99 -10.06 16.95
N ASP A 98 5.32 -9.09 16.11
CA ASP A 98 6.57 -8.34 16.20
C ASP A 98 6.46 -7.30 17.31
N MET A 99 5.27 -6.72 17.48
CA MET A 99 4.96 -5.84 18.61
C MET A 99 5.17 -6.54 19.96
N GLU A 100 4.77 -7.80 20.11
CA GLU A 100 5.00 -8.57 21.34
C GLU A 100 6.51 -8.71 21.65
N ILE A 101 7.31 -9.06 20.65
CA ILE A 101 8.77 -9.24 20.78
C ILE A 101 9.45 -7.91 21.10
N MET A 102 9.04 -6.84 20.42
CA MET A 102 9.56 -5.48 20.63
C MET A 102 9.23 -4.97 22.03
N ASN A 103 7.98 -5.11 22.48
CA ASN A 103 7.55 -4.70 23.81
C ASN A 103 8.27 -5.48 24.92
N ALA A 104 8.41 -6.80 24.78
CA ALA A 104 9.15 -7.63 25.74
C ALA A 104 10.63 -7.19 25.88
N SER A 105 11.21 -6.67 24.78
CA SER A 105 12.58 -6.16 24.71
C SER A 105 12.70 -4.66 24.95
N LYS A 106 11.58 -3.97 25.26
CA LYS A 106 11.50 -2.50 25.42
C LYS A 106 11.98 -1.72 24.19
N ILE A 107 11.78 -2.24 22.99
CA ILE A 107 12.10 -1.56 21.74
C ILE A 107 10.95 -0.61 21.39
N PRO A 108 11.23 0.66 21.00
CA PRO A 108 10.19 1.59 20.60
C PRO A 108 9.44 1.10 19.36
N LEU A 109 8.11 1.24 19.34
CA LEU A 109 7.29 0.75 18.22
C LEU A 109 7.51 1.55 16.93
N TRP A 110 7.68 2.87 17.04
CA TRP A 110 8.17 3.69 15.95
C TRP A 110 9.69 3.81 16.00
N LEU A 111 10.29 3.08 15.07
CA LEU A 111 11.72 2.97 14.86
C LEU A 111 12.00 3.23 13.39
N GLY A 112 12.98 4.08 13.07
CA GLY A 112 13.37 4.35 11.70
C GLY A 112 13.75 3.05 10.98
N THR A 113 13.09 2.72 9.87
CA THR A 113 13.33 1.47 9.16
C THR A 113 14.74 1.41 8.59
N THR A 114 15.28 2.53 8.15
CA THR A 114 16.64 2.59 7.58
C THR A 114 17.68 2.74 8.69
N THR A 115 17.50 3.74 9.55
CA THR A 115 18.53 4.13 10.53
C THR A 115 18.50 3.34 11.82
N LYS A 116 17.37 2.71 12.17
CA LYS A 116 17.09 2.17 13.51
C LYS A 116 17.23 3.22 14.61
N GLU A 117 17.03 4.49 14.29
CA GLU A 117 16.96 5.56 15.28
C GLU A 117 15.55 5.60 15.90
N PRO A 118 15.43 5.74 17.23
CA PRO A 118 14.14 5.84 17.88
C PRO A 118 13.42 7.13 17.45
N ALA A 119 12.08 7.15 17.51
CA ALA A 119 11.30 8.33 17.12
C ALA A 119 11.74 9.65 17.80
N CYS A 120 12.24 9.61 19.04
CA CYS A 120 12.73 10.79 19.75
C CYS A 120 14.05 11.37 19.19
N ALA A 121 14.75 10.67 18.30
CA ALA A 121 15.98 11.17 17.67
C ALA A 121 15.71 12.08 16.45
N PHE A 122 14.45 12.17 16.02
CA PHE A 122 13.98 13.01 14.92
C PHE A 122 13.46 14.36 15.43
N ASP A 123 13.31 15.31 14.51
CA ASP A 123 12.84 16.66 14.82
C ASP A 123 11.34 16.81 14.59
N VAL A 124 10.82 16.07 13.61
CA VAL A 124 9.41 16.07 13.22
C VAL A 124 8.98 14.63 12.93
N LEU A 125 7.83 14.24 13.49
CA LEU A 125 7.07 13.06 13.12
C LEU A 125 5.91 13.49 12.21
N GLY A 126 5.93 13.06 10.95
CA GLY A 126 4.85 13.29 10.00
C GLY A 126 3.93 12.08 9.93
N ILE A 127 2.74 12.17 10.50
CA ILE A 127 1.75 11.09 10.50
C ILE A 127 0.89 11.21 9.25
N SER A 128 0.91 10.17 8.41
CA SER A 128 0.00 10.04 7.28
C SER A 128 -1.12 9.08 7.65
N ASN A 129 -2.32 9.59 7.91
CA ASN A 129 -3.51 8.80 8.21
C ASN A 129 -4.33 8.51 6.95
N SER A 130 -4.63 7.23 6.70
CA SER A 130 -5.39 6.78 5.53
C SER A 130 -6.82 6.34 5.86
N PHE A 131 -7.04 5.72 7.02
CA PHE A 131 -8.38 5.30 7.47
C PHE A 131 -8.66 5.78 8.88
N VAL A 132 -9.91 6.17 9.17
CA VAL A 132 -10.32 6.71 10.48
C VAL A 132 -10.03 5.73 11.62
N LEU A 133 -10.20 4.42 11.41
CA LEU A 133 -9.91 3.41 12.44
C LEU A 133 -8.43 3.33 12.84
N GLU A 134 -7.52 3.76 11.97
CA GLU A 134 -6.09 3.80 12.32
C GLU A 134 -5.79 4.79 13.46
N LEU A 135 -6.69 5.76 13.71
CA LEU A 135 -6.56 6.70 14.83
C LEU A 135 -6.52 5.99 16.19
N LEU A 136 -7.10 4.79 16.30
CA LEU A 136 -7.05 3.92 17.48
C LEU A 136 -5.61 3.52 17.86
N ASN A 137 -4.70 3.49 16.89
CA ASN A 137 -3.31 3.07 17.08
C ASN A 137 -2.41 4.21 17.55
N LEU A 138 -2.79 5.47 17.31
CA LEU A 138 -1.92 6.62 17.59
C LEU A 138 -1.49 6.72 19.06
N PRO A 139 -2.39 6.63 20.07
CA PRO A 139 -1.96 6.79 21.46
C PRO A 139 -0.97 5.71 21.91
N GLY A 140 -1.20 4.45 21.53
CA GLY A 140 -0.31 3.33 21.81
C GLY A 140 1.04 3.48 21.11
N LEU A 141 1.05 3.86 19.84
CA LEU A 141 2.28 4.10 19.08
C LEU A 141 3.12 5.23 19.70
N LEU A 142 2.50 6.32 20.17
CA LEU A 142 3.21 7.37 20.90
C LEU A 142 3.77 6.86 22.22
N HIS A 143 2.91 6.24 23.04
CA HIS A 143 3.26 5.77 24.38
C HIS A 143 4.43 4.79 24.35
N PHE A 144 4.31 3.70 23.59
CA PHE A 144 5.32 2.64 23.51
C PHE A 144 6.57 3.05 22.71
N SER A 145 6.56 4.21 22.05
CA SER A 145 7.76 4.81 21.46
C SER A 145 8.44 5.83 22.38
N GLY A 146 8.00 5.95 23.63
CA GLY A 146 8.58 6.87 24.61
C GLY A 146 8.27 8.35 24.35
N ILE A 147 7.22 8.63 23.55
CA ILE A 147 6.77 9.98 23.23
C ILE A 147 5.62 10.38 24.17
N PRO A 148 5.66 11.56 24.82
CA PRO A 148 4.53 12.07 25.60
C PRO A 148 3.26 12.17 24.75
N ILE A 149 2.15 11.67 25.28
CA ILE A 149 0.88 11.60 24.55
C ILE A 149 0.23 12.97 24.35
N PHE A 150 0.46 13.92 25.26
CA PHE A 150 -0.16 15.24 25.22
C PHE A 150 0.80 16.35 24.76
N LYS A 151 0.27 17.28 23.98
CA LYS A 151 1.02 18.39 23.35
C LYS A 151 1.74 19.26 24.38
N ASN A 152 1.11 19.63 25.48
CA ASN A 152 1.71 20.43 26.55
C ASN A 152 3.04 19.85 27.08
N ASP A 153 3.10 18.55 27.34
CA ASP A 153 4.33 17.86 27.79
C ASP A 153 5.39 17.83 26.69
N ARG A 154 4.97 17.73 25.42
CA ARG A 154 5.89 17.80 24.29
C ARG A 154 6.45 19.21 24.16
N MET A 155 5.64 20.26 24.20
CA MET A 155 6.06 21.64 23.90
C MET A 155 7.24 22.13 24.74
N ILE A 156 7.31 21.74 26.01
CA ILE A 156 8.40 22.12 26.93
C ILE A 156 9.67 21.27 26.79
N ARG A 157 9.64 20.20 25.99
CA ARG A 157 10.74 19.24 25.82
C ARG A 157 11.42 19.40 24.46
N PRO A 158 12.64 19.94 24.40
CA PRO A 158 13.39 20.08 23.14
C PRO A 158 13.87 18.73 22.58
N ASP A 159 13.93 17.69 23.42
CA ASP A 159 14.32 16.32 23.04
C ASP A 159 13.17 15.49 22.44
N ILE A 160 11.99 16.08 22.27
CA ILE A 160 10.81 15.43 21.70
C ILE A 160 10.45 16.12 20.38
N PRO A 161 10.22 15.36 19.29
CA PRO A 161 9.85 15.92 18.00
C PRO A 161 8.50 16.65 18.02
N LEU A 162 8.29 17.53 17.04
CA LEU A 162 6.96 17.99 16.66
C LEU A 162 6.17 16.86 16.01
N ILE A 163 4.86 16.80 16.25
CA ILE A 163 3.96 15.79 15.67
C ILE A 163 2.95 16.48 14.77
N ILE A 164 3.06 16.27 13.47
CA ILE A 164 2.13 16.81 12.47
C ILE A 164 1.37 15.68 11.82
N LEU A 165 0.05 15.83 11.72
CA LEU A 165 -0.82 14.87 11.06
C LEU A 165 -1.33 15.42 9.74
N GLY A 166 -1.44 14.55 8.74
CA GLY A 166 -2.18 14.80 7.52
C GLY A 166 -2.70 13.49 6.95
N GLY A 167 -3.08 13.51 5.68
CA GLY A 167 -3.60 12.34 4.96
C GLY A 167 -5.09 12.47 4.66
N ALA A 168 -5.69 11.37 4.20
CA ALA A 168 -7.00 11.42 3.55
C ALA A 168 -8.15 11.86 4.48
N ASN A 169 -7.98 11.66 5.80
CA ASN A 169 -8.99 11.95 6.82
C ASN A 169 -8.61 13.16 7.69
N ALA A 170 -7.69 14.03 7.25
CA ALA A 170 -7.20 15.14 8.06
C ALA A 170 -8.32 16.07 8.54
N ALA A 171 -9.41 16.20 7.78
CA ALA A 171 -10.57 17.01 8.14
C ALA A 171 -11.47 16.37 9.22
N VAL A 172 -11.26 15.09 9.56
CA VAL A 172 -12.11 14.32 10.50
C VAL A 172 -11.32 13.76 11.69
N THR A 173 -10.36 14.54 12.20
CA THR A 173 -9.49 14.13 13.32
C THR A 173 -9.80 14.81 14.65
N SER A 174 -10.99 15.38 14.83
CA SER A 174 -11.34 16.16 16.04
C SER A 174 -11.22 15.39 17.35
N VAL A 175 -11.32 14.05 17.31
CA VAL A 175 -11.06 13.16 18.44
C VAL A 175 -9.60 13.16 18.94
N LEU A 176 -8.66 13.70 18.16
CA LEU A 176 -7.24 13.84 18.53
C LEU A 176 -6.91 15.19 19.17
N HIS A 177 -7.84 16.13 19.15
CA HIS A 177 -7.56 17.52 19.52
C HIS A 177 -7.50 17.77 21.04
N GLY A 178 -7.60 16.70 21.85
CA GLY A 178 -7.40 16.74 23.30
C GLY A 178 -8.71 16.87 24.07
N PRO A 179 -8.78 16.32 25.31
CA PRO A 179 -9.95 16.44 26.19
C PRO A 179 -10.29 17.89 26.55
N ILE A 180 -11.49 18.10 27.09
CA ILE A 180 -12.02 19.44 27.42
C ILE A 180 -11.85 19.80 28.90
N LYS A 181 -11.99 21.10 29.22
CA LYS A 181 -11.94 21.66 30.59
C LYS A 181 -12.88 20.95 31.57
N ASP A 182 -14.09 20.61 31.12
CA ASP A 182 -15.09 19.91 31.94
C ASP A 182 -14.65 18.49 32.34
N GLN A 183 -13.73 17.88 31.58
CA GLN A 183 -13.14 16.58 31.89
C GLN A 183 -11.88 16.69 32.76
N GLY A 184 -11.53 17.91 33.20
CA GLY A 184 -10.35 18.20 34.03
C GLY A 184 -9.08 18.52 33.25
N PHE A 185 -9.18 18.86 31.95
CA PHE A 185 -8.03 19.10 31.07
C PHE A 185 -8.08 20.47 30.40
N GLU A 186 -6.93 21.13 30.22
CA GLU A 186 -6.88 22.32 29.37
C GLU A 186 -6.91 21.95 27.87
N ASN A 187 -7.11 22.93 26.99
CA ASN A 187 -7.21 22.66 25.55
C ASN A 187 -5.86 22.34 24.88
N ASN A 188 -4.73 22.45 25.59
CA ASN A 188 -3.37 22.18 25.09
C ASN A 188 -2.95 20.70 25.25
N TYR A 189 -3.90 19.80 25.51
CA TYR A 189 -3.69 18.34 25.67
C TYR A 189 -3.98 17.56 24.37
N GLY A 190 -3.68 18.13 23.20
CA GLY A 190 -3.85 17.44 21.91
C GLY A 190 -2.88 16.26 21.73
N LEU A 191 -3.33 15.21 21.03
CA LEU A 191 -2.49 14.05 20.68
C LEU A 191 -1.54 14.32 19.50
N VAL A 192 -1.80 15.39 18.76
CA VAL A 192 -0.95 15.92 17.69
C VAL A 192 -0.68 17.41 17.95
N ASP A 193 0.41 17.94 17.40
CA ASP A 193 0.79 19.34 17.63
C ASP A 193 0.10 20.28 16.64
N ALA A 194 -0.08 19.83 15.39
CA ALA A 194 -0.91 20.47 14.37
C ALA A 194 -1.35 19.45 13.29
N VAL A 195 -2.28 19.86 12.45
CA VAL A 195 -2.83 19.10 11.32
C VAL A 195 -2.65 19.91 10.03
N ILE A 196 -2.30 19.26 8.93
CA ILE A 196 -2.34 19.85 7.59
C ILE A 196 -3.65 19.40 6.93
N ILE A 197 -4.57 20.35 6.76
CA ILE A 197 -5.88 20.16 6.14
C ILE A 197 -5.77 20.36 4.62
N GLY A 198 -6.34 19.43 3.86
CA GLY A 198 -6.31 19.47 2.39
C GLY A 198 -5.05 18.84 1.80
N GLU A 199 -4.55 19.43 0.72
CA GLU A 199 -3.48 18.91 -0.13
C GLU A 199 -2.09 19.29 0.40
N GLY A 200 -1.24 18.29 0.66
CA GLY A 200 0.06 18.46 1.33
C GLY A 200 1.21 18.86 0.40
N GLU A 201 0.99 18.88 -0.91
CA GLU A 201 2.02 19.01 -1.95
C GLU A 201 2.88 20.27 -1.83
N HIS A 202 2.29 21.38 -1.38
CA HIS A 202 3.02 22.59 -1.02
C HIS A 202 3.22 22.72 0.51
N ALA A 203 2.18 22.43 1.28
CA ALA A 203 2.14 22.65 2.72
C ALA A 203 3.23 21.90 3.49
N ILE A 204 3.54 20.66 3.11
CA ILE A 204 4.57 19.86 3.79
C ILE A 204 5.94 20.52 3.66
N LYS A 205 6.30 20.97 2.45
CA LYS A 205 7.58 21.63 2.18
C LYS A 205 7.68 22.95 2.93
N GLN A 206 6.64 23.80 2.85
CA GLN A 206 6.58 25.08 3.57
C GLN A 206 6.75 24.88 5.08
N PHE A 207 6.04 23.91 5.65
CA PHE A 207 6.14 23.56 7.06
C PHE A 207 7.56 23.15 7.44
N LEU A 208 8.16 22.21 6.71
CA LEU A 208 9.51 21.71 7.01
C LEU A 208 10.59 22.78 6.85
N GLU A 209 10.45 23.70 5.89
CA GLU A 209 11.33 24.86 5.74
C GLU A 209 11.25 25.80 6.94
N ILE A 210 10.04 26.11 7.44
CA ILE A 210 9.84 26.93 8.64
C ILE A 210 10.41 26.25 9.88
N VAL A 211 10.20 24.94 10.05
CA VAL A 211 10.79 24.20 11.17
C VAL A 211 12.31 24.25 11.11
N LYS A 212 12.90 24.01 9.94
CA LYS A 212 14.35 24.05 9.74
C LYS A 212 14.92 25.44 10.07
N GLU A 213 14.29 26.50 9.56
CA GLU A 213 14.70 27.88 9.84
C GLU A 213 14.59 28.21 11.32
N GLY A 214 13.42 27.95 11.92
CA GLY A 214 13.19 28.24 13.34
C GLY A 214 14.14 27.47 14.27
N LYS A 215 14.45 26.21 13.95
CA LYS A 215 15.49 25.44 14.64
C LYS A 215 16.87 26.10 14.53
N SER A 216 17.24 26.59 13.34
CA SER A 216 18.53 27.27 13.14
C SER A 216 18.66 28.59 13.91
N LEU A 217 17.52 29.24 14.17
CA LEU A 217 17.41 30.47 14.97
C LEU A 217 17.26 30.20 16.48
N GLY A 218 17.16 28.93 16.90
CA GLY A 218 16.97 28.57 18.31
C GLY A 218 15.57 28.86 18.86
N LEU A 219 14.57 28.98 17.99
CA LEU A 219 13.17 29.20 18.40
C LEU A 219 12.62 28.00 19.18
N SER A 220 11.74 28.28 20.13
CA SER A 220 10.94 27.26 20.79
C SER A 220 9.95 26.62 19.82
N LYS A 221 9.47 25.41 20.15
CA LYS A 221 8.46 24.72 19.33
C LYS A 221 7.18 25.54 19.14
N THR A 222 6.75 26.26 20.17
CA THR A 222 5.59 27.16 20.09
C THR A 222 5.84 28.32 19.12
N GLU A 223 7.02 28.94 19.13
CA GLU A 223 7.37 30.01 18.19
C GLU A 223 7.46 29.51 16.74
N ILE A 224 7.94 28.28 16.55
CA ILE A 224 7.94 27.61 15.25
C ILE A 224 6.50 27.41 14.74
N LEU A 225 5.61 26.84 15.56
CA LEU A 225 4.21 26.64 15.18
C LEU A 225 3.49 27.98 14.92
N ASN A 226 3.76 29.00 15.74
CA ASN A 226 3.25 30.36 15.50
C ASN A 226 3.69 30.91 14.14
N SER A 227 4.91 30.60 13.70
CA SER A 227 5.46 31.03 12.41
C SER A 227 4.80 30.37 11.20
N CYS A 228 4.11 29.24 11.39
CA CYS A 228 3.37 28.54 10.33
C CYS A 228 2.03 29.22 9.98
N HIS A 229 1.40 29.89 10.96
CA HIS A 229 0.11 30.57 10.73
C HIS A 229 0.24 31.64 9.65
N GLY A 230 -0.64 31.57 8.65
CA GLY A 230 -0.63 32.48 7.49
C GLY A 230 0.48 32.24 6.46
N LYS A 231 1.39 31.27 6.68
CA LYS A 231 2.48 30.92 5.75
C LYS A 231 2.38 29.50 5.19
N VAL A 232 1.77 28.59 5.94
CA VAL A 232 1.54 27.20 5.53
C VAL A 232 0.06 27.03 5.23
N ASP A 233 -0.27 26.72 3.98
CA ASP A 233 -1.66 26.48 3.59
C ASP A 233 -2.23 25.26 4.33
N GLY A 234 -3.49 25.34 4.77
CA GLY A 234 -4.12 24.25 5.50
C GLY A 234 -3.60 23.99 6.91
N PHE A 235 -2.70 24.82 7.46
CA PHE A 235 -2.16 24.61 8.80
C PHE A 235 -3.23 24.86 9.89
N TYR A 236 -3.56 23.81 10.62
CA TYR A 236 -4.54 23.82 11.69
C TYR A 236 -3.88 23.43 13.02
N GLU A 237 -3.89 24.35 13.99
CA GLU A 237 -3.36 24.11 15.34
C GLU A 237 -4.53 23.99 16.34
N PRO A 238 -4.92 22.76 16.76
CA PRO A 238 -6.22 22.57 17.41
C PRO A 238 -6.41 23.35 18.71
N ASP A 239 -5.40 23.49 19.56
CA ASP A 239 -5.49 24.18 20.84
C ASP A 239 -5.66 25.71 20.73
N LYS A 240 -5.60 26.26 19.51
CA LYS A 240 -5.91 27.67 19.21
C LYS A 240 -7.40 27.94 18.99
N TYR A 241 -8.25 26.90 19.03
CA TYR A 241 -9.70 27.03 18.88
C TYR A 241 -10.40 26.54 20.15
N GLU A 242 -11.27 27.38 20.72
CA GLU A 242 -12.09 27.04 21.88
C GLU A 242 -13.43 26.48 21.44
N HIS A 243 -13.69 25.23 21.79
CA HIS A 243 -14.98 24.58 21.64
C HIS A 243 -15.84 24.89 22.86
N GLN A 244 -17.02 25.50 22.64
CA GLN A 244 -17.94 25.90 23.68
C GLN A 244 -19.08 24.90 23.80
N TYR A 245 -19.30 24.39 25.02
CA TYR A 245 -20.28 23.34 25.30
C TYR A 245 -21.35 23.84 26.27
N THR A 246 -22.63 23.61 25.96
CA THR A 246 -23.75 23.96 26.84
C THR A 246 -24.70 22.78 27.00
N MET A 247 -25.46 22.76 28.11
CA MET A 247 -26.48 21.72 28.34
C MET A 247 -27.49 21.71 27.18
N ILE A 248 -27.75 20.53 26.63
CA ILE A 248 -28.80 20.35 25.64
C ILE A 248 -30.12 20.36 26.40
N GLY A 249 -30.82 21.50 26.43
CA GLY A 249 -32.19 21.55 26.93
C GLY A 249 -33.11 20.68 26.06
N GLN A 250 -34.20 20.15 26.65
CA GLN A 250 -35.30 19.50 25.91
C GLN A 250 -35.92 20.38 24.80
N ASN A 251 -35.54 21.67 24.75
CA ASN A 251 -36.00 22.67 23.79
C ASN A 251 -35.04 22.89 22.59
N TYR A 252 -34.14 21.95 22.26
CA TYR A 252 -33.67 21.87 20.88
C TYR A 252 -34.85 21.41 20.04
N SER A 253 -35.54 22.39 19.45
CA SER A 253 -36.83 22.24 18.82
C SER A 253 -36.94 20.97 17.97
N GLU A 254 -37.79 20.04 18.40
CA GLU A 254 -38.40 19.03 17.53
C GLU A 254 -39.10 19.66 16.31
N GLN A 255 -39.27 20.99 16.27
CA GLN A 255 -39.86 21.76 15.18
C GLN A 255 -38.97 21.86 13.92
N GLY A 256 -37.74 21.33 13.94
CA GLY A 256 -36.89 21.18 12.75
C GLY A 256 -36.84 19.75 12.20
N LEU A 257 -37.56 18.80 12.82
CA LEU A 257 -37.82 17.52 12.18
C LEU A 257 -38.74 17.82 11.00
N VAL A 258 -38.21 17.72 9.77
CA VAL A 258 -39.05 17.43 8.61
C VAL A 258 -39.97 16.28 9.05
N GLU A 259 -41.30 16.47 8.96
CA GLU A 259 -42.30 15.43 9.20
C GLU A 259 -41.73 14.10 8.70
N LYS A 260 -41.71 13.06 9.55
CA LYS A 260 -41.16 11.73 9.22
C LYS A 260 -41.43 11.43 7.72
N PRO A 261 -40.41 11.54 6.83
CA PRO A 261 -40.66 11.38 5.40
C PRO A 261 -40.90 9.90 5.03
N PHE A 262 -40.87 9.03 6.03
CA PHE A 262 -40.91 7.59 5.88
C PHE A 262 -42.15 7.05 6.59
N PRO A 263 -42.99 6.25 5.90
CA PRO A 263 -44.01 5.49 6.59
C PRO A 263 -43.32 4.61 7.63
N SER A 264 -43.89 4.58 8.83
CA SER A 264 -43.45 3.77 9.95
C SER A 264 -43.47 2.28 9.55
N SER A 265 -42.36 1.78 8.99
CA SER A 265 -42.05 0.36 9.06
C SER A 265 -41.73 0.07 10.52
N SER A 266 -42.54 -0.80 11.11
CA SER A 266 -42.71 -1.13 12.53
C SER A 266 -41.52 -1.75 13.26
N LEU A 267 -40.28 -1.31 13.01
CA LEU A 267 -39.08 -1.99 13.51
C LEU A 267 -38.08 -1.14 14.31
N CYS A 268 -38.41 0.13 14.63
CA CYS A 268 -37.55 0.97 15.49
C CYS A 268 -38.27 1.52 16.74
N GLU A 269 -39.15 0.73 17.36
CA GLU A 269 -39.92 1.15 18.55
C GLU A 269 -39.25 0.86 19.90
N LYS A 270 -37.94 0.59 19.94
CA LYS A 270 -37.20 0.52 21.21
C LYS A 270 -36.20 1.66 21.33
N GLU A 271 -36.72 2.89 21.27
CA GLU A 271 -36.04 4.02 21.89
C GLU A 271 -35.94 3.74 23.39
N THR A 272 -34.75 3.36 23.83
CA THR A 272 -34.40 3.47 25.25
C THR A 272 -34.39 4.96 25.54
N LYS A 273 -35.47 5.45 26.17
CA LYS A 273 -35.55 6.80 26.75
C LYS A 273 -34.52 6.94 27.86
N ILE A 274 -33.24 7.09 27.50
CA ILE A 274 -32.25 7.67 28.38
C ILE A 274 -32.51 9.17 28.36
N PRO A 275 -32.77 9.83 29.49
CA PRO A 275 -33.00 11.27 29.49
C PRO A 275 -31.76 11.98 28.94
N LEU A 276 -31.90 12.66 27.79
CA LEU A 276 -30.91 13.60 27.24
C LEU A 276 -30.64 14.80 28.19
N SER A 277 -31.27 14.85 29.36
CA SER A 277 -31.37 16.03 30.23
C SER A 277 -30.04 16.49 30.83
N ASN A 278 -28.98 15.68 30.77
CA ASN A 278 -27.68 16.00 31.39
C ASN A 278 -26.50 16.08 30.40
N GLU A 279 -26.71 15.93 29.09
CA GLU A 279 -25.62 15.93 28.10
C GLU A 279 -25.35 17.35 27.57
N LYS A 280 -24.07 17.74 27.46
CA LYS A 280 -23.68 19.02 26.82
C LYS A 280 -23.47 18.83 25.32
N GLY A 281 -23.82 19.84 24.52
CA GLY A 281 -23.58 19.88 23.08
C GLY A 281 -22.65 21.02 22.69
N LEU A 282 -21.91 20.83 21.60
CA LEU A 282 -21.10 21.87 20.99
C LEU A 282 -22.03 22.95 20.43
N VAL A 283 -21.82 24.21 20.84
CA VAL A 283 -22.63 25.35 20.40
C VAL A 283 -21.82 26.44 19.69
N GLY A 284 -20.50 26.35 19.71
CA GLY A 284 -19.63 27.31 19.04
C GLY A 284 -18.18 26.88 19.05
N ILE A 285 -17.44 27.37 18.06
CA ILE A 285 -15.98 27.27 17.99
C ILE A 285 -15.46 28.69 17.80
N VAL A 286 -14.54 29.14 18.65
CA VAL A 286 -14.01 30.50 18.62
C VAL A 286 -12.48 30.48 18.56
N PRO A 287 -11.83 31.22 17.65
CA PRO A 287 -10.37 31.35 17.67
C PRO A 287 -9.93 32.07 18.94
N ARG A 288 -8.88 31.57 19.59
CA ARG A 288 -8.31 32.15 20.82
C ARG A 288 -7.42 33.35 20.55
N GLU A 289 -6.95 33.48 19.33
CA GLU A 289 -5.90 34.41 18.94
C GLU A 289 -6.29 35.12 17.63
N PRO A 290 -5.99 36.41 17.45
CA PRO A 290 -6.40 37.16 16.26
C PRO A 290 -5.59 36.81 15.00
N TYR A 291 -4.42 36.18 15.15
CA TYR A 291 -3.54 35.82 14.04
C TYR A 291 -3.87 34.46 13.40
N VAL A 292 -4.71 33.64 14.05
CA VAL A 292 -5.09 32.33 13.49
C VAL A 292 -6.26 32.50 12.51
N SER A 293 -6.24 31.71 11.45
CA SER A 293 -7.30 31.76 10.44
C SER A 293 -8.58 31.13 10.98
N TYR A 294 -9.73 31.77 10.75
CA TYR A 294 -11.03 31.19 11.10
C TYR A 294 -12.08 31.52 10.03
N PRO A 295 -12.67 30.51 9.36
CA PRO A 295 -12.26 29.10 9.40
C PRO A 295 -10.88 28.88 8.76
N VAL A 296 -10.23 27.76 9.09
CA VAL A 296 -8.99 27.34 8.43
C VAL A 296 -9.31 26.79 7.05
N LYS A 297 -8.79 27.45 6.02
CA LYS A 297 -8.95 26.99 4.64
C LYS A 297 -8.03 25.80 4.36
N GLY A 298 -8.61 24.72 3.84
CA GLY A 298 -7.83 23.58 3.35
C GLY A 298 -6.90 23.98 2.21
N ALA A 299 -5.71 23.41 2.18
CA ALA A 299 -4.77 23.58 1.08
C ALA A 299 -5.33 22.91 -0.20
N ILE A 300 -5.20 23.58 -1.35
CA ILE A 300 -5.67 23.07 -2.65
C ILE A 300 -4.64 23.40 -3.74
N VAL A 301 -4.23 22.39 -4.51
CA VAL A 301 -3.45 22.55 -5.74
C VAL A 301 -4.39 22.70 -6.92
N TYR A 302 -4.54 23.92 -7.42
CA TYR A 302 -5.41 24.20 -8.57
C TYR A 302 -4.83 23.79 -9.92
N ASN A 303 -3.51 23.62 -10.03
CA ASN A 303 -2.84 23.16 -11.24
C ASN A 303 -1.92 21.97 -10.94
N LEU A 304 -2.39 20.75 -11.24
CA LEU A 304 -1.67 19.51 -10.96
C LEU A 304 -0.39 19.33 -11.80
N ASP A 305 -0.23 20.08 -12.89
CA ASP A 305 0.98 20.01 -13.73
C ASP A 305 2.19 20.73 -13.11
N GLN A 306 1.95 21.65 -12.16
CA GLN A 306 3.01 22.39 -11.46
C GLN A 306 3.64 21.61 -10.31
N ILE A 307 3.01 20.51 -9.89
CA ILE A 307 3.51 19.63 -8.84
C ILE A 307 4.01 18.33 -9.44
N LYS A 308 4.98 17.70 -8.77
CA LYS A 308 5.45 16.37 -9.18
C LYS A 308 4.37 15.32 -8.95
N THR A 309 4.40 14.29 -9.77
CA THR A 309 3.68 13.05 -9.48
C THR A 309 4.50 12.21 -8.48
N MET A 310 3.98 11.06 -8.04
CA MET A 310 4.79 10.10 -7.29
C MET A 310 5.74 9.39 -8.26
N GLU A 311 6.94 9.94 -8.39
CA GLU A 311 7.92 9.56 -9.41
C GLU A 311 9.06 8.73 -8.82
N SER A 312 9.42 8.98 -7.57
CA SER A 312 10.49 8.25 -6.87
C SER A 312 10.01 7.81 -5.49
N CYS A 313 10.20 6.52 -5.19
CA CYS A 313 9.97 5.96 -3.87
C CYS A 313 10.93 4.79 -3.60
N PRO A 314 11.14 4.43 -2.32
CA PRO A 314 11.79 3.18 -1.98
C PRO A 314 11.14 1.99 -2.67
N LEU A 315 11.94 1.05 -3.19
CA LEU A 315 11.40 -0.23 -3.61
C LEU A 315 11.07 -1.03 -2.35
N TRP A 316 9.80 -1.14 -1.99
CA TRP A 316 9.39 -1.87 -0.79
C TRP A 316 9.58 -3.39 -0.97
N TYR A 317 9.98 -4.10 0.08
CA TYR A 317 10.09 -5.56 0.14
C TYR A 317 8.70 -6.25 0.20
N ASP A 318 7.72 -5.73 -0.53
CA ASP A 318 6.37 -6.27 -0.61
C ASP A 318 6.18 -7.06 -1.92
N PRO A 319 6.21 -8.40 -1.87
CA PRO A 319 6.26 -9.21 -3.07
C PRO A 319 5.04 -9.09 -4.00
N GLU A 320 3.88 -8.71 -3.46
CA GLU A 320 2.62 -8.62 -4.22
C GLU A 320 2.54 -7.38 -5.12
N SER A 321 3.34 -6.34 -4.82
CA SER A 321 3.27 -5.06 -5.50
C SER A 321 4.54 -4.67 -6.28
N LEU A 322 5.57 -5.51 -6.26
CA LEU A 322 6.82 -5.25 -6.98
C LEU A 322 6.61 -5.01 -8.48
N GLY A 323 7.21 -3.94 -8.99
CA GLY A 323 7.06 -3.51 -10.39
C GLY A 323 5.75 -2.78 -10.67
N THR A 324 4.92 -2.53 -9.66
CA THR A 324 3.68 -1.75 -9.78
C THR A 324 3.82 -0.40 -9.10
N GLY A 325 3.44 0.68 -9.81
CA GLY A 325 3.43 2.04 -9.27
C GLY A 325 2.13 2.75 -9.63
N SER A 326 1.80 3.84 -8.94
CA SER A 326 0.55 4.60 -9.18
C SER A 326 0.84 6.02 -9.62
N LEU A 327 0.22 6.46 -10.72
CA LEU A 327 0.28 7.85 -11.19
C LEU A 327 -1.05 8.54 -10.95
N GLN A 328 -1.02 9.67 -10.25
CA GLN A 328 -2.22 10.49 -10.06
C GLN A 328 -2.55 11.20 -11.37
N ILE A 329 -3.65 10.81 -12.02
CA ILE A 329 -4.07 11.41 -13.29
C ILE A 329 -5.02 12.59 -13.09
N SER A 330 -5.76 12.59 -11.99
CA SER A 330 -6.70 13.64 -11.63
C SER A 330 -6.83 13.72 -10.11
N ASN A 331 -7.33 14.85 -9.62
CA ASN A 331 -7.70 15.01 -8.22
C ASN A 331 -9.11 15.60 -8.10
N GLY A 332 -9.84 15.19 -7.06
CA GLY A 332 -11.27 15.42 -6.92
C GLY A 332 -12.13 14.56 -7.86
N CYS A 333 -13.44 14.66 -7.68
CA CYS A 333 -14.44 14.02 -8.54
C CYS A 333 -15.46 15.07 -9.03
N PRO A 334 -15.85 15.07 -10.32
CA PRO A 334 -16.84 16.02 -10.84
C PRO A 334 -18.27 15.72 -10.35
N CYS A 335 -18.55 14.47 -9.94
CA CYS A 335 -19.87 14.04 -9.46
C CYS A 335 -20.21 14.61 -8.07
N PHE A 336 -21.46 14.44 -7.65
CA PHE A 336 -22.01 14.90 -6.37
C PHE A 336 -22.67 13.75 -5.58
N CYS A 337 -22.05 12.56 -5.57
CA CYS A 337 -22.55 11.43 -4.78
C CYS A 337 -22.65 11.84 -3.31
N ALA A 338 -23.82 11.72 -2.69
CA ALA A 338 -24.12 12.33 -1.38
C ALA A 338 -23.30 11.76 -0.21
N PHE A 339 -22.78 10.54 -0.36
CA PHE A 339 -22.03 9.81 0.68
C PHE A 339 -20.50 9.90 0.53
N CYS A 340 -20.00 10.38 -0.62
CA CYS A 340 -18.62 10.18 -1.02
C CYS A 340 -17.75 11.39 -0.69
N ALA A 341 -16.93 11.32 0.36
CA ALA A 341 -16.00 12.39 0.75
C ALA A 341 -15.22 12.99 -0.44
N GLU A 342 -14.74 12.15 -1.35
CA GLU A 342 -13.97 12.55 -2.54
C GLU A 342 -14.77 13.43 -3.53
N SER A 343 -16.10 13.33 -3.50
CA SER A 343 -17.00 14.19 -4.28
C SER A 343 -17.20 15.56 -3.65
N TRP A 344 -16.75 15.80 -2.42
CA TRP A 344 -16.99 17.03 -1.65
C TRP A 344 -15.68 17.66 -1.16
N GLU A 345 -14.97 16.96 -0.26
CA GLU A 345 -13.74 17.44 0.38
C GLU A 345 -12.60 17.70 -0.60
N ARG A 346 -12.51 16.93 -1.69
CA ARG A 346 -11.45 17.05 -2.70
C ARG A 346 -11.81 17.91 -3.88
N LYS A 347 -12.94 18.62 -3.82
CA LYS A 347 -13.33 19.53 -4.88
C LYS A 347 -12.40 20.75 -4.92
N PRO A 348 -12.31 21.43 -6.08
CA PRO A 348 -12.95 21.04 -7.35
C PRO A 348 -12.28 19.87 -8.07
N TYR A 349 -12.66 19.54 -9.32
CA TYR A 349 -12.00 18.51 -10.15
C TYR A 349 -10.84 19.11 -10.97
N ARG A 350 -9.68 18.44 -11.01
CA ARG A 350 -8.54 18.80 -11.90
C ARG A 350 -7.95 17.55 -12.50
N GLU A 351 -7.31 17.72 -13.65
CA GLU A 351 -6.56 16.68 -14.37
C GLU A 351 -5.11 17.12 -14.57
N ARG A 352 -4.23 16.15 -14.78
CA ARG A 352 -2.90 16.37 -15.33
C ARG A 352 -2.93 16.21 -16.84
N SER A 353 -2.15 17.02 -17.55
CA SER A 353 -2.03 16.87 -19.00
C SER A 353 -1.26 15.61 -19.37
N LEU A 354 -1.56 15.02 -20.53
CA LEU A 354 -0.86 13.85 -21.04
C LEU A 354 0.68 14.02 -21.09
N PRO A 355 1.25 15.18 -21.54
CA PRO A 355 2.69 15.38 -21.49
C PRO A 355 3.27 15.25 -20.08
N LYS A 356 2.61 15.81 -19.07
CA LYS A 356 3.03 15.69 -17.67
C LYS A 356 2.94 14.24 -17.17
N LEU A 357 1.91 13.53 -17.59
CA LEU A 357 1.72 12.13 -17.23
C LEU A 357 2.77 11.20 -17.85
N LEU A 358 3.20 11.47 -19.08
CA LEU A 358 4.28 10.71 -19.72
C LEU A 358 5.66 11.00 -19.10
N GLU A 359 5.91 12.26 -18.72
CA GLU A 359 7.09 12.62 -17.92
C GLU A 359 7.10 11.84 -16.60
N GLY A 360 5.99 11.89 -15.86
CA GLY A 360 5.81 11.18 -14.59
C GLY A 360 5.94 9.66 -14.74
N LEU A 361 5.34 9.07 -15.79
CA LEU A 361 5.45 7.64 -16.09
C LEU A 361 6.88 7.21 -16.32
N ARG A 362 7.62 7.90 -17.19
CA ARG A 362 9.00 7.54 -17.51
C ARG A 362 9.91 7.71 -16.30
N SER A 363 9.72 8.78 -15.53
CA SER A 363 10.43 9.00 -14.26
C SER A 363 10.13 7.87 -13.26
N ALA A 364 8.85 7.52 -13.08
CA ALA A 364 8.42 6.43 -12.20
C ALA A 364 8.96 5.07 -12.65
N LYS A 365 8.89 4.75 -13.95
CA LYS A 365 9.50 3.53 -14.51
C LYS A 365 10.99 3.47 -14.20
N ALA A 366 11.73 4.54 -14.47
CA ALA A 366 13.17 4.57 -14.25
C ALA A 366 13.54 4.41 -12.77
N HIS A 367 12.86 5.10 -11.86
CA HIS A 367 13.19 5.10 -10.44
C HIS A 367 12.61 3.92 -9.67
N GLN A 368 11.49 3.34 -10.10
CA GLN A 368 10.79 2.27 -9.38
C GLN A 368 10.82 0.92 -10.12
N GLY A 369 11.37 0.86 -11.34
CA GLY A 369 11.44 -0.36 -12.13
C GLY A 369 10.08 -0.86 -12.61
N LEU A 370 9.13 0.05 -12.88
CA LEU A 370 7.73 -0.32 -13.12
C LEU A 370 7.52 -1.08 -14.43
N ASP A 371 6.84 -2.23 -14.34
CA ASP A 371 6.24 -2.96 -15.46
C ASP A 371 4.72 -2.70 -15.55
N THR A 372 4.11 -2.31 -14.43
CA THR A 372 2.68 -2.09 -14.28
C THR A 372 2.40 -0.70 -13.70
N VAL A 373 1.49 0.04 -14.32
CA VAL A 373 1.06 1.35 -13.84
C VAL A 373 -0.41 1.37 -13.44
N ASN A 374 -0.70 1.82 -12.23
CA ASN A 374 -2.06 2.05 -11.73
C ASN A 374 -2.46 3.52 -12.01
N LEU A 375 -3.65 3.73 -12.58
CA LEU A 375 -4.23 5.06 -12.65
C LEU A 375 -4.81 5.42 -11.29
N LEU A 376 -4.26 6.44 -10.63
CA LEU A 376 -4.79 6.97 -9.38
C LEU A 376 -5.72 8.15 -9.69
N SER A 377 -7.00 7.94 -9.42
CA SER A 377 -8.09 8.90 -9.58
C SER A 377 -9.31 8.40 -8.81
N PHE A 378 -10.22 9.30 -8.45
CA PHE A 378 -11.54 8.97 -7.90
C PHE A 378 -12.57 8.64 -8.99
N ASN A 379 -12.35 9.16 -10.20
CA ASN A 379 -13.16 8.86 -11.37
C ASN A 379 -12.31 9.08 -12.63
N PHE A 380 -11.70 8.02 -13.13
CA PHE A 380 -10.86 8.13 -14.33
C PHE A 380 -11.68 8.19 -15.62
N ASN A 381 -12.95 7.74 -15.60
CA ASN A 381 -13.82 7.73 -16.77
C ASN A 381 -14.07 9.14 -17.34
N THR A 382 -13.86 10.19 -16.55
CA THR A 382 -14.10 11.58 -16.96
C THR A 382 -12.85 12.32 -17.41
N HIS A 383 -11.68 11.67 -17.52
CA HIS A 383 -10.46 12.36 -17.94
C HIS A 383 -10.56 12.83 -19.40
N GLU A 384 -10.19 14.09 -19.71
CA GLU A 384 -10.29 14.69 -21.05
C GLU A 384 -9.50 13.90 -22.09
N GLU A 385 -8.28 13.48 -21.72
CA GLU A 385 -7.35 12.70 -22.56
C GLU A 385 -7.37 11.18 -22.24
N LEU A 386 -8.51 10.63 -21.79
CA LEU A 386 -8.60 9.23 -21.31
C LEU A 386 -7.97 8.20 -22.25
N TYR A 387 -8.41 8.14 -23.52
CA TYR A 387 -7.89 7.13 -24.43
C TYR A 387 -6.45 7.38 -24.83
N PRO A 388 -6.04 8.58 -25.32
CA PRO A 388 -4.63 8.87 -25.61
C PRO A 388 -3.69 8.48 -24.45
N MET A 389 -4.10 8.77 -23.21
CA MET A 389 -3.37 8.36 -22.02
C MET A 389 -3.25 6.83 -21.89
N ILE A 390 -4.37 6.09 -21.97
CA ILE A 390 -4.33 4.62 -21.90
C ILE A 390 -3.46 4.05 -23.02
N LEU A 391 -3.52 4.61 -24.23
CA LEU A 391 -2.70 4.17 -25.37
C LEU A 391 -1.21 4.33 -25.09
N SER A 392 -0.78 5.54 -24.73
CA SER A 392 0.62 5.82 -24.47
C SER A 392 1.14 5.04 -23.27
N PHE A 393 0.34 4.91 -22.21
CA PHE A 393 0.71 4.08 -21.06
C PHE A 393 0.81 2.61 -21.43
N TYR A 394 -0.10 2.14 -22.30
CA TYR A 394 -0.11 0.74 -22.71
C TYR A 394 1.14 0.51 -23.55
N GLU A 395 1.43 1.33 -24.55
CA GLU A 395 2.65 1.21 -25.36
C GLU A 395 3.91 1.09 -24.50
N GLU A 396 4.07 1.94 -23.49
CA GLU A 396 5.28 1.96 -22.66
C GLU A 396 5.26 0.99 -21.47
N THR A 397 4.20 0.25 -21.15
CA THR A 397 4.18 -0.66 -19.98
C THR A 397 3.72 -2.07 -20.34
N ALA A 398 4.00 -3.05 -19.48
CA ALA A 398 3.42 -4.38 -19.66
C ALA A 398 1.91 -4.34 -19.42
N ASN A 399 1.52 -3.77 -18.28
CA ASN A 399 0.13 -3.72 -17.86
C ASN A 399 -0.24 -2.31 -17.37
N ILE A 400 -1.48 -1.92 -17.64
CA ILE A 400 -2.12 -0.80 -16.95
C ILE A 400 -3.11 -1.41 -15.96
N SER A 401 -3.21 -0.89 -14.74
CA SER A 401 -4.32 -1.19 -13.83
C SER A 401 -5.29 -0.01 -13.76
N LEU A 402 -6.58 -0.33 -13.83
CA LEU A 402 -7.66 0.65 -13.83
C LEU A 402 -8.46 0.52 -12.54
N LYS A 403 -8.98 1.64 -12.04
CA LYS A 403 -9.84 1.69 -10.85
C LYS A 403 -11.29 1.30 -11.19
N SER A 404 -12.17 1.38 -10.20
CA SER A 404 -13.60 1.17 -10.40
C SER A 404 -14.18 2.16 -11.41
N GLN A 405 -15.19 1.71 -12.15
CA GLN A 405 -15.84 2.46 -13.22
C GLN A 405 -17.26 2.86 -12.84
N ARG A 406 -17.79 3.90 -13.49
CA ARG A 406 -19.21 4.25 -13.36
C ARG A 406 -20.04 3.63 -14.48
N PHE A 407 -21.16 3.01 -14.12
CA PHE A 407 -22.08 2.38 -15.07
C PHE A 407 -22.72 3.37 -16.04
N ASP A 408 -23.05 4.59 -15.59
CA ASP A 408 -23.65 5.63 -16.44
C ASP A 408 -22.71 5.99 -17.60
N LEU A 409 -21.42 6.17 -17.31
CA LEU A 409 -20.41 6.47 -18.32
C LEU A 409 -20.16 5.27 -19.25
N LEU A 410 -20.00 4.05 -18.69
CA LEU A 410 -19.87 2.82 -19.48
C LEU A 410 -21.05 2.56 -20.41
N SER A 411 -22.27 2.88 -19.99
CA SER A 411 -23.50 2.67 -20.79
C SER A 411 -23.56 3.54 -22.05
N THR A 412 -22.77 4.61 -22.08
CA THR A 412 -22.69 5.56 -23.21
C THR A 412 -21.40 5.43 -24.01
N ASP A 413 -20.44 4.66 -23.50
CA ASP A 413 -19.10 4.55 -24.06
C ASP A 413 -18.74 3.09 -24.34
N ARG A 414 -19.20 2.61 -25.49
CA ARG A 414 -18.88 1.25 -25.95
C ARG A 414 -17.40 1.09 -26.27
N PHE A 415 -16.72 2.17 -26.69
CA PHE A 415 -15.31 2.13 -27.08
C PHE A 415 -14.40 1.81 -25.91
N LEU A 416 -14.68 2.35 -24.71
CA LEU A 416 -13.93 1.99 -23.51
C LEU A 416 -13.91 0.48 -23.27
N VAL A 417 -15.00 -0.23 -23.52
CA VAL A 417 -15.04 -1.70 -23.37
C VAL A 417 -14.11 -2.40 -24.38
N GLU A 418 -14.01 -1.88 -25.61
CA GLU A 418 -13.04 -2.37 -26.60
C GLU A 418 -11.60 -2.15 -26.12
N VAL A 419 -11.30 -0.97 -25.56
CA VAL A 419 -10.00 -0.66 -24.98
C VAL A 419 -9.67 -1.62 -23.84
N LEU A 420 -10.60 -1.85 -22.91
CA LEU A 420 -10.43 -2.79 -21.78
C LEU A 420 -10.03 -4.18 -22.27
N GLN A 421 -10.69 -4.68 -23.32
CA GLN A 421 -10.39 -5.98 -23.91
C GLN A 421 -8.97 -6.01 -24.51
N ILE A 422 -8.59 -4.98 -25.27
CA ILE A 422 -7.27 -4.91 -25.94
C ILE A 422 -6.13 -4.85 -24.94
N ILE A 423 -6.30 -4.10 -23.84
CA ILE A 423 -5.29 -4.05 -22.77
C ILE A 423 -5.33 -5.28 -21.85
N GLY A 424 -6.15 -6.30 -22.15
CA GLY A 424 -6.20 -7.57 -21.44
C GLY A 424 -6.98 -7.55 -20.13
N LYS A 425 -7.85 -6.55 -19.89
CA LYS A 425 -8.67 -6.48 -18.68
C LYS A 425 -9.86 -7.41 -18.77
N THR A 426 -9.79 -8.46 -17.95
CA THR A 426 -10.86 -9.46 -17.82
C THR A 426 -11.66 -9.31 -16.54
N THR A 427 -11.19 -8.51 -15.59
CA THR A 427 -11.91 -8.13 -14.36
C THR A 427 -12.26 -6.65 -14.42
N VAL A 428 -13.55 -6.35 -14.31
CA VAL A 428 -14.08 -4.98 -14.25
C VAL A 428 -14.83 -4.80 -12.94
N SER A 429 -14.66 -3.64 -12.29
CA SER A 429 -15.37 -3.32 -11.06
C SER A 429 -16.17 -2.03 -11.25
N CYS A 430 -17.44 -2.02 -10.87
CA CYS A 430 -18.35 -0.91 -11.11
C CYS A 430 -19.17 -0.58 -9.85
N GLY A 431 -19.39 0.72 -9.60
CA GLY A 431 -20.24 1.17 -8.49
C GLY A 431 -21.69 1.34 -8.92
N MET A 432 -22.59 0.48 -8.40
CA MET A 432 -24.05 0.64 -8.51
C MET A 432 -24.62 1.34 -7.27
N GLU A 433 -24.02 1.06 -6.11
CA GLU A 433 -24.33 1.58 -4.78
C GLU A 433 -25.75 1.23 -4.29
N GLY A 434 -26.80 1.80 -4.89
CA GLY A 434 -28.18 1.52 -4.50
C GLY A 434 -28.78 0.29 -5.20
N ILE A 435 -29.44 -0.59 -4.43
CA ILE A 435 -30.13 -1.78 -4.97
C ILE A 435 -31.39 -1.46 -5.76
N SER A 436 -31.95 -0.27 -5.59
CA SER A 436 -33.12 0.25 -6.32
C SER A 436 -32.87 1.67 -6.84
N GLU A 437 -33.67 2.14 -7.80
CA GLU A 437 -33.53 3.49 -8.34
C GLU A 437 -33.78 4.56 -7.27
N ARG A 438 -34.76 4.31 -6.39
CA ARG A 438 -35.03 5.15 -5.23
C ARG A 438 -33.75 5.32 -4.40
N LEU A 439 -33.08 4.23 -4.03
CA LEU A 439 -31.86 4.31 -3.22
C LEU A 439 -30.66 4.89 -4.00
N ARG A 440 -30.58 4.67 -5.31
CA ARG A 440 -29.58 5.33 -6.16
C ARG A 440 -29.77 6.85 -6.18
N ARG A 441 -31.02 7.34 -6.20
CA ARG A 441 -31.34 8.77 -6.08
C ARG A 441 -31.01 9.32 -4.69
N TYR A 442 -31.28 8.59 -3.60
CA TYR A 442 -30.84 8.99 -2.25
C TYR A 442 -29.32 9.20 -2.18
N LEU A 443 -28.54 8.37 -2.87
CA LEU A 443 -27.08 8.46 -2.93
C LEU A 443 -26.55 9.43 -4.00
N HIS A 444 -27.43 10.12 -4.73
CA HIS A 444 -27.13 11.01 -5.86
C HIS A 444 -26.29 10.33 -6.96
N LYS A 445 -26.59 9.06 -7.26
CA LYS A 445 -25.76 8.27 -8.17
C LYS A 445 -25.98 8.63 -9.65
N ASN A 446 -27.09 9.26 -10.00
CA ASN A 446 -27.48 9.59 -11.38
C ASN A 446 -27.45 8.37 -12.31
N LEU A 447 -27.97 7.24 -11.82
CA LEU A 447 -27.85 5.94 -12.48
C LEU A 447 -29.20 5.20 -12.51
N THR A 448 -29.70 4.98 -13.73
CA THR A 448 -30.91 4.19 -13.99
C THR A 448 -30.59 2.71 -14.16
N GLU A 449 -31.59 1.85 -13.98
CA GLU A 449 -31.44 0.40 -14.16
C GLU A 449 -31.03 0.04 -15.61
N GLU A 450 -31.63 0.68 -16.61
CA GLU A 450 -31.32 0.43 -18.03
C GLU A 450 -29.87 0.79 -18.39
N GLN A 451 -29.28 1.82 -17.76
CA GLN A 451 -27.87 2.13 -17.96
C GLN A 451 -26.96 1.03 -17.40
N VAL A 452 -27.31 0.45 -16.24
CA VAL A 452 -26.56 -0.68 -15.68
C VAL A 452 -26.64 -1.87 -16.62
N TYR A 453 -27.82 -2.20 -17.14
CA TYR A 453 -27.98 -3.29 -18.11
C TYR A 453 -27.18 -3.07 -19.38
N LYS A 454 -27.31 -1.91 -20.00
CA LYS A 454 -26.60 -1.59 -21.24
C LYS A 454 -25.08 -1.68 -21.07
N ALA A 455 -24.56 -1.23 -19.93
CA ALA A 455 -23.14 -1.40 -19.61
C ALA A 455 -22.76 -2.88 -19.44
N CYS A 456 -23.58 -3.69 -18.77
CA CYS A 456 -23.37 -5.14 -18.64
C CYS A 456 -23.42 -5.85 -20.00
N GLU A 457 -24.35 -5.49 -20.89
CA GLU A 457 -24.43 -5.99 -22.26
C GLU A 457 -23.11 -5.77 -23.00
N PHE A 458 -22.61 -4.53 -23.01
CA PHE A 458 -21.34 -4.20 -23.64
C PHE A 458 -20.17 -5.02 -23.09
N LEU A 459 -20.11 -5.17 -21.76
CA LEU A 459 -19.07 -5.95 -21.10
C LEU A 459 -19.14 -7.45 -21.47
N PHE A 460 -20.32 -8.05 -21.45
CA PHE A 460 -20.50 -9.49 -21.68
C PHE A 460 -20.26 -9.87 -23.14
N GLU A 461 -20.70 -9.06 -24.09
CA GLU A 461 -20.42 -9.22 -25.52
C GLU A 461 -18.91 -9.29 -25.83
N ARG A 462 -18.09 -8.61 -25.02
CA ARG A 462 -16.63 -8.57 -25.17
C ARG A 462 -15.88 -9.61 -24.33
N GLY A 463 -16.60 -10.51 -23.66
CA GLY A 463 -16.02 -11.68 -23.01
C GLY A 463 -15.25 -11.38 -21.73
N ILE A 464 -15.68 -10.40 -20.93
CA ILE A 464 -15.13 -10.23 -19.57
C ILE A 464 -15.28 -11.52 -18.76
N ARG A 465 -14.37 -11.78 -17.82
CA ARG A 465 -14.41 -12.99 -16.98
C ARG A 465 -14.97 -12.74 -15.60
N GLU A 466 -14.81 -11.53 -15.07
CA GLU A 466 -15.27 -11.17 -13.74
C GLU A 466 -15.83 -9.73 -13.71
N LEU A 467 -17.03 -9.56 -13.16
CA LEU A 467 -17.66 -8.27 -12.88
C LEU A 467 -17.92 -8.13 -11.39
N LYS A 468 -17.30 -7.14 -10.75
CA LYS A 468 -17.57 -6.78 -9.35
C LYS A 468 -18.50 -5.58 -9.30
N ILE A 469 -19.62 -5.71 -8.60
CA ILE A 469 -20.63 -4.66 -8.44
C ILE A 469 -20.63 -4.23 -6.97
N PHE A 470 -20.30 -2.98 -6.71
CA PHE A 470 -20.34 -2.42 -5.35
C PHE A 470 -21.74 -1.91 -5.01
N LEU A 471 -22.19 -2.25 -3.81
CA LEU A 471 -23.45 -1.89 -3.20
C LEU A 471 -23.22 -1.27 -1.82
N ILE A 472 -24.11 -0.36 -1.45
CA ILE A 472 -24.18 0.26 -0.14
C ILE A 472 -25.52 -0.11 0.50
N SER A 473 -25.49 -0.70 1.69
CA SER A 473 -26.71 -0.84 2.50
C SER A 473 -26.95 0.46 3.25
N THR A 474 -28.02 1.15 2.88
CA THR A 474 -28.39 2.48 3.38
C THR A 474 -29.09 2.42 4.74
N GLY A 475 -29.72 1.29 5.07
CA GLY A 475 -30.64 1.20 6.20
C GLY A 475 -32.06 1.66 5.86
N LEU A 476 -32.28 2.18 4.65
CA LEU A 476 -33.56 2.69 4.16
C LEU A 476 -34.27 1.70 3.23
N GLU A 477 -33.71 0.51 3.01
CA GLU A 477 -34.27 -0.51 2.12
C GLU A 477 -35.67 -0.98 2.56
N GLN A 478 -36.60 -1.03 1.61
CA GLN A 478 -37.98 -1.50 1.75
C GLN A 478 -38.20 -2.76 0.89
N GLU A 479 -39.32 -3.47 1.07
CA GLU A 479 -39.61 -4.71 0.33
C GLU A 479 -39.69 -4.49 -1.19
N GLU A 480 -40.12 -3.31 -1.61
CA GLU A 480 -40.17 -2.88 -2.99
C GLU A 480 -38.75 -2.78 -3.59
N ASP A 481 -37.76 -2.31 -2.83
CA ASP A 481 -36.38 -2.20 -3.29
C ASP A 481 -35.74 -3.60 -3.44
N PHE A 482 -36.03 -4.52 -2.52
CA PHE A 482 -35.58 -5.91 -2.64
C PHE A 482 -36.26 -6.62 -3.83
N SER A 483 -37.52 -6.29 -4.11
CA SER A 483 -38.27 -6.82 -5.26
C SER A 483 -37.73 -6.28 -6.58
N GLU A 484 -37.38 -4.98 -6.65
CA GLU A 484 -36.65 -4.39 -7.78
C GLU A 484 -35.30 -5.10 -7.96
N PHE A 485 -34.50 -5.20 -6.90
CA PHE A 485 -33.19 -5.86 -6.97
C PHE A 485 -33.28 -7.34 -7.38
N GLY A 486 -34.29 -8.07 -6.89
CA GLY A 486 -34.54 -9.46 -7.29
C GLY A 486 -34.85 -9.59 -8.78
N ARG A 487 -35.74 -8.73 -9.31
CA ARG A 487 -35.99 -8.66 -10.76
C ARG A 487 -34.72 -8.27 -11.51
N PHE A 488 -33.94 -7.35 -10.97
CA PHE A 488 -32.73 -6.86 -11.57
C PHE A 488 -31.70 -8.00 -11.78
N VAL A 489 -31.39 -8.70 -10.68
CA VAL A 489 -30.42 -9.80 -10.65
C VAL A 489 -30.89 -10.97 -11.52
N LYS A 490 -32.20 -11.26 -11.54
CA LYS A 490 -32.76 -12.28 -12.42
C LYS A 490 -32.50 -11.95 -13.90
N ARG A 491 -32.85 -10.74 -14.35
CA ARG A 491 -32.62 -10.32 -15.74
C ARG A 491 -31.12 -10.24 -16.07
N LEU A 492 -30.26 -9.92 -15.11
CA LEU A 492 -28.80 -10.01 -15.28
C LEU A 492 -28.32 -11.46 -15.46
N ALA A 493 -28.92 -12.42 -14.75
CA ALA A 493 -28.65 -13.85 -14.92
C ALA A 493 -29.11 -14.34 -16.31
N ASP A 494 -30.29 -13.90 -16.76
CA ASP A 494 -30.81 -14.21 -18.09
C ASP A 494 -29.88 -13.66 -19.17
N LEU A 495 -29.45 -12.39 -19.05
CA LEU A 495 -28.49 -11.76 -19.96
C LEU A 495 -27.15 -12.52 -20.00
N LYS A 496 -26.62 -12.91 -18.84
CA LYS A 496 -25.41 -13.74 -18.75
C LYS A 496 -25.59 -15.08 -19.46
N SER A 497 -26.77 -15.70 -19.39
CA SER A 497 -27.06 -17.00 -20.02
C SER A 497 -27.21 -16.92 -21.55
N MET A 498 -27.63 -15.76 -22.06
CA MET A 498 -27.74 -15.50 -23.49
C MET A 498 -26.37 -15.23 -24.14
N CYS A 499 -25.40 -14.79 -23.34
CA CYS A 499 -24.04 -14.56 -23.80
C CYS A 499 -23.22 -15.85 -23.70
N SER A 500 -22.30 -16.09 -24.63
CA SER A 500 -21.36 -17.24 -24.58
C SER A 500 -20.34 -17.14 -23.43
N SER A 501 -20.39 -16.06 -22.65
CA SER A 501 -19.42 -15.68 -21.63
C SER A 501 -19.77 -16.29 -20.27
N ASN A 502 -18.88 -17.11 -19.72
CA ASN A 502 -19.00 -17.61 -18.34
C ASN A 502 -18.53 -16.56 -17.31
N VAL A 503 -19.19 -15.39 -17.27
CA VAL A 503 -18.79 -14.27 -16.40
C VAL A 503 -19.09 -14.59 -14.94
N ARG A 504 -18.10 -14.45 -14.07
CA ARG A 504 -18.27 -14.45 -12.63
C ARG A 504 -18.75 -13.07 -12.17
N ILE A 505 -19.93 -12.98 -11.57
CA ILE A 505 -20.49 -11.72 -11.08
C ILE A 505 -20.47 -11.75 -9.55
N ILE A 506 -19.90 -10.71 -8.95
CA ILE A 506 -19.72 -10.59 -7.50
C ILE A 506 -20.37 -9.29 -7.04
N PHE A 507 -21.39 -9.38 -6.18
CA PHE A 507 -21.94 -8.24 -5.47
C PHE A 507 -21.20 -8.06 -4.15
N SER A 508 -20.62 -6.87 -3.94
CA SER A 508 -19.93 -6.51 -2.70
C SER A 508 -20.75 -5.46 -1.95
N LEU A 509 -21.25 -5.79 -0.76
CA LEU A 509 -22.08 -4.91 0.06
C LEU A 509 -21.27 -4.30 1.22
N THR A 510 -21.37 -2.99 1.39
CA THR A 510 -20.80 -2.24 2.52
C THR A 510 -21.89 -1.42 3.24
N PRO A 511 -21.86 -1.32 4.58
CA PRO A 511 -22.72 -0.39 5.31
C PRO A 511 -22.46 1.08 4.94
N LEU A 512 -23.51 1.88 4.81
CA LEU A 512 -23.37 3.31 4.55
C LEU A 512 -22.59 4.02 5.66
N TYR A 513 -21.51 4.68 5.27
CA TYR A 513 -20.77 5.62 6.11
C TYR A 513 -21.27 7.04 5.83
N TYR A 514 -21.67 7.74 6.90
CA TYR A 514 -22.15 9.12 6.86
C TYR A 514 -20.95 10.04 7.05
N SER A 515 -20.21 10.25 5.97
CA SER A 515 -18.97 11.02 6.02
C SER A 515 -19.23 12.49 6.41
N PRO A 516 -18.46 13.06 7.34
CA PRO A 516 -18.36 14.51 7.51
C PRO A 516 -18.10 15.24 6.19
N HIS A 517 -18.47 16.52 6.11
CA HIS A 517 -18.31 17.37 4.92
C HIS A 517 -19.05 16.87 3.67
N THR A 518 -20.03 15.99 3.85
CA THR A 518 -20.92 15.51 2.77
C THR A 518 -22.38 15.83 3.14
N PRO A 519 -23.32 15.86 2.18
CA PRO A 519 -24.73 16.08 2.48
C PRO A 519 -25.28 15.13 3.55
N LEU A 520 -24.77 13.91 3.63
CA LEU A 520 -25.25 12.93 4.60
C LEU A 520 -24.74 13.18 6.04
N GLU A 521 -23.90 14.19 6.28
CA GLU A 521 -23.46 14.57 7.64
C GLU A 521 -24.62 15.00 8.56
N PHE A 522 -25.74 15.45 7.97
CA PHE A 522 -26.96 15.83 8.69
C PHE A 522 -27.90 14.65 8.97
N HIS A 523 -27.72 13.52 8.29
CA HIS A 523 -28.64 12.39 8.40
C HIS A 523 -28.45 11.63 9.72
N THR A 524 -29.51 10.95 10.18
CA THR A 524 -29.37 10.00 11.27
C THR A 524 -28.46 8.86 10.85
N CYS A 525 -27.41 8.58 11.60
CA CYS A 525 -26.52 7.46 11.33
C CYS A 525 -27.24 6.15 11.67
N ILE A 526 -27.69 5.41 10.64
CA ILE A 526 -28.39 4.14 10.81
C ILE A 526 -27.37 3.01 11.00
N THR A 527 -26.88 2.86 12.22
CA THR A 527 -25.87 1.85 12.59
C THR A 527 -26.46 0.77 13.50
N VAL A 528 -27.73 0.38 13.34
CA VAL A 528 -28.34 -0.67 14.18
C VAL A 528 -27.99 -2.07 13.62
N LEU A 529 -27.37 -2.92 14.45
CA LEU A 529 -26.83 -4.23 14.05
C LEU A 529 -27.89 -5.19 13.47
N GLU A 530 -29.08 -5.18 14.04
CA GLU A 530 -30.16 -6.08 13.61
C GLU A 530 -30.63 -5.74 12.20
N ASP A 531 -30.72 -4.46 11.88
CA ASP A 531 -31.23 -3.99 10.59
C ASP A 531 -30.21 -4.19 9.48
N THR A 532 -28.93 -3.89 9.74
CA THR A 532 -27.86 -4.18 8.77
C THR A 532 -27.75 -5.68 8.46
N LYS A 533 -27.88 -6.55 9.47
CA LYS A 533 -27.89 -8.01 9.28
C LYS A 533 -29.09 -8.50 8.46
N LYS A 534 -30.28 -7.92 8.64
CA LYS A 534 -31.47 -8.26 7.85
C LYS A 534 -31.28 -7.89 6.38
N ILE A 535 -30.86 -6.66 6.10
CA ILE A 535 -30.59 -6.18 4.73
C ILE A 535 -29.56 -7.08 4.05
N ARG A 536 -28.42 -7.30 4.73
CA ARG A 536 -27.33 -8.17 4.24
C ARG A 536 -27.84 -9.56 3.86
N LYS A 537 -28.60 -10.22 4.75
CA LYS A 537 -29.15 -11.57 4.50
C LYS A 537 -30.09 -11.59 3.30
N LYS A 538 -30.93 -10.56 3.11
CA LYS A 538 -31.85 -10.48 1.97
C LYS A 538 -31.10 -10.28 0.65
N VAL A 539 -30.16 -9.35 0.60
CA VAL A 539 -29.31 -9.11 -0.60
C VAL A 539 -28.50 -10.38 -0.93
N GLU A 540 -27.89 -11.00 0.07
CA GLU A 540 -27.14 -12.26 -0.08
C GLU A 540 -28.03 -13.39 -0.63
N HIS A 541 -29.25 -13.53 -0.10
CA HIS A 541 -30.21 -14.53 -0.56
C HIS A 541 -30.59 -14.32 -2.03
N ILE A 542 -30.94 -13.08 -2.41
CA ILE A 542 -31.28 -12.72 -3.80
C ILE A 542 -30.12 -13.03 -4.75
N CYS A 543 -28.89 -12.65 -4.39
CA CYS A 543 -27.71 -12.92 -5.21
C CYS A 543 -27.51 -14.44 -5.42
N LYS A 544 -27.55 -15.21 -4.32
CA LYS A 544 -27.34 -16.66 -4.36
C LYS A 544 -28.44 -17.41 -5.11
N LEU A 545 -29.69 -16.98 -4.99
CA LEU A 545 -30.83 -17.55 -5.70
C LEU A 545 -30.63 -17.55 -7.23
N HIS A 546 -29.93 -16.54 -7.74
CA HIS A 546 -29.66 -16.37 -9.17
C HIS A 546 -28.21 -16.70 -9.57
N GLY A 547 -27.48 -17.45 -8.73
CA GLY A 547 -26.14 -17.94 -9.07
C GLY A 547 -25.04 -16.86 -9.09
N MET A 548 -25.25 -15.75 -8.37
CA MET A 548 -24.27 -14.67 -8.21
C MET A 548 -23.47 -14.84 -6.91
N GLU A 549 -22.23 -14.39 -6.89
CA GLU A 549 -21.44 -14.33 -5.66
C GLU A 549 -21.79 -13.09 -4.84
N PHE A 550 -21.71 -13.23 -3.53
CA PHE A 550 -21.93 -12.14 -2.57
C PHE A 550 -20.74 -12.04 -1.62
N ARG A 551 -20.29 -10.80 -1.35
CA ARG A 551 -19.23 -10.48 -0.39
C ARG A 551 -19.64 -9.30 0.47
N GLU A 552 -19.11 -9.26 1.69
CA GLU A 552 -19.22 -8.14 2.62
C GLU A 552 -17.84 -7.48 2.70
N SER A 553 -17.79 -6.16 2.54
CA SER A 553 -16.52 -5.40 2.49
C SER A 553 -16.14 -4.72 3.82
N ALA A 554 -17.08 -4.58 4.76
CA ALA A 554 -16.81 -4.08 6.09
C ALA A 554 -17.76 -4.72 7.11
N SER A 555 -17.27 -4.98 8.32
CA SER A 555 -18.13 -5.44 9.40
C SER A 555 -18.98 -4.30 9.98
N HIS A 556 -20.04 -4.66 10.70
CA HIS A 556 -20.84 -3.68 11.43
C HIS A 556 -20.02 -2.99 12.52
N GLU A 557 -19.19 -3.74 13.23
CA GLU A 557 -18.35 -3.25 14.32
C GLU A 557 -17.35 -2.20 13.82
N GLU A 558 -16.70 -2.45 12.67
CA GLU A 558 -15.85 -1.46 12.01
C GLU A 558 -16.64 -0.22 11.59
N SER A 559 -17.83 -0.41 11.01
CA SER A 559 -18.67 0.71 10.54
C SER A 559 -19.13 1.60 11.70
N TRP A 560 -19.56 1.00 12.83
CA TRP A 560 -19.98 1.73 14.03
C TRP A 560 -18.83 2.56 14.62
N LEU A 561 -17.65 1.96 14.79
CA LEU A 561 -16.53 2.67 15.40
C LEU A 561 -15.93 3.71 14.46
N THR A 562 -15.90 3.45 13.14
CA THR A 562 -15.53 4.44 12.12
C THR A 562 -16.45 5.65 12.19
N GLN A 563 -17.76 5.44 12.24
CA GLN A 563 -18.74 6.51 12.32
C GLN A 563 -18.60 7.31 13.63
N LEU A 564 -18.42 6.63 14.77
CA LEU A 564 -18.24 7.28 16.07
C LEU A 564 -16.99 8.17 16.09
N LEU A 565 -15.87 7.69 15.58
CA LEU A 565 -14.62 8.44 15.54
C LEU A 565 -14.68 9.62 14.57
N ALA A 566 -15.32 9.45 13.41
CA ALA A 566 -15.44 10.51 12.41
C ALA A 566 -16.37 11.64 12.84
N MET A 567 -17.52 11.31 13.45
CA MET A 567 -18.46 12.30 14.00
C MET A 567 -18.03 12.85 15.37
N GLY A 568 -17.06 12.17 15.99
CA GLY A 568 -16.59 12.40 17.34
C GLY A 568 -15.86 13.72 17.48
N ASP A 569 -15.92 14.29 18.68
CA ASP A 569 -15.16 15.48 19.03
C ASP A 569 -14.13 15.20 20.14
N ARG A 570 -13.50 16.27 20.61
CA ARG A 570 -12.52 16.31 21.71
C ARG A 570 -12.92 15.51 22.95
N ARG A 571 -14.21 15.38 23.24
CA ARG A 571 -14.69 14.64 24.42
C ARG A 571 -14.44 13.14 24.33
N LEU A 572 -14.16 12.60 23.14
CA LEU A 572 -13.79 11.19 22.92
C LEU A 572 -12.29 10.91 23.06
N THR A 573 -11.41 11.92 23.13
CA THR A 573 -9.97 11.70 23.31
C THR A 573 -9.65 10.78 24.52
N PRO A 574 -10.30 10.94 25.69
CA PRO A 574 -10.15 10.00 26.81
C PRO A 574 -10.41 8.53 26.48
N ALA A 575 -11.47 8.23 25.72
CA ALA A 575 -11.84 6.88 25.33
C ALA A 575 -10.80 6.28 24.37
N LEU A 576 -10.30 7.09 23.44
CA LEU A 576 -9.25 6.71 22.50
C LEU A 576 -7.95 6.32 23.23
N VAL A 577 -7.50 7.15 24.17
CA VAL A 577 -6.28 6.92 24.95
C VAL A 577 -6.44 5.68 25.84
N ARG A 578 -7.58 5.53 26.51
CA ARG A 578 -7.87 4.36 27.36
C ARG A 578 -7.89 3.06 26.56
N SER A 579 -8.62 3.03 25.44
CA SER A 579 -8.71 1.86 24.57
C SER A 579 -7.34 1.39 24.09
N SER A 580 -6.47 2.31 23.71
CA SER A 580 -5.17 1.99 23.13
C SER A 580 -4.13 1.58 24.19
N ILE A 581 -4.04 2.33 25.30
CA ILE A 581 -2.96 2.16 26.28
C ILE A 581 -3.37 1.28 27.46
N MET A 582 -4.55 1.52 28.04
CA MET A 582 -4.98 0.83 29.26
C MET A 582 -5.51 -0.56 28.95
N ASP A 583 -6.26 -0.71 27.86
CA ASP A 583 -6.78 -2.02 27.42
C ASP A 583 -5.83 -2.73 26.45
N GLY A 584 -4.83 -2.02 25.92
CA GLY A 584 -3.86 -2.58 24.97
C GLY A 584 -4.44 -2.88 23.59
N PHE A 585 -5.55 -2.23 23.18
CA PHE A 585 -6.15 -2.50 21.87
C PHE A 585 -5.35 -1.84 20.75
N THR A 586 -5.02 -2.64 19.72
CA THR A 586 -4.42 -2.17 18.46
C THR A 586 -5.28 -2.65 17.30
N TYR A 587 -5.67 -1.73 16.42
CA TYR A 587 -6.40 -2.02 15.20
C TYR A 587 -5.44 -2.48 14.09
N TYR A 588 -5.76 -3.61 13.46
CA TYR A 588 -5.09 -4.10 12.25
C TYR A 588 -6.08 -4.19 11.09
N ASN A 589 -7.10 -5.04 11.21
CA ASN A 589 -8.04 -5.33 10.11
C ASN A 589 -9.45 -5.76 10.58
N ASN A 590 -9.75 -5.69 11.87
CA ASN A 590 -11.03 -6.11 12.43
C ASN A 590 -11.27 -5.44 13.79
N ILE A 591 -12.54 -5.18 14.11
CA ILE A 591 -12.99 -4.71 15.43
C ILE A 591 -13.78 -5.82 16.13
N PRO A 592 -13.24 -6.45 17.19
CA PRO A 592 -14.00 -7.42 17.97
C PRO A 592 -15.21 -6.77 18.66
N ASN A 593 -16.33 -7.51 18.75
CA ASN A 593 -17.54 -7.04 19.43
C ASN A 593 -17.29 -6.61 20.90
N GLN A 594 -16.29 -7.19 21.57
CA GLN A 594 -15.90 -6.77 22.92
C GLN A 594 -15.42 -5.32 22.98
N ILE A 595 -14.76 -4.83 21.92
CA ILE A 595 -14.30 -3.43 21.83
C ILE A 595 -15.50 -2.50 21.76
N ILE A 596 -16.53 -2.84 20.97
CA ILE A 596 -17.77 -2.05 20.89
C ILE A 596 -18.44 -1.93 22.27
N LYS A 597 -18.57 -3.04 23.00
CA LYS A 597 -19.12 -3.03 24.36
C LYS A 597 -18.31 -2.14 25.30
N THR A 598 -16.99 -2.20 25.19
CA THR A 598 -16.06 -1.42 26.00
C THR A 598 -16.18 0.07 25.70
N TRP A 599 -16.26 0.45 24.42
CA TRP A 599 -16.46 1.84 23.99
C TRP A 599 -17.82 2.41 24.44
N ARG A 600 -18.89 1.62 24.44
CA ARG A 600 -20.19 2.02 25.01
C ARG A 600 -20.11 2.36 26.50
N THR A 601 -19.34 1.58 27.26
CA THR A 601 -19.05 1.89 28.66
C THR A 601 -18.31 3.22 28.78
N TYR A 602 -17.32 3.48 27.91
CA TYR A 602 -16.57 4.75 27.91
C TYR A 602 -17.45 5.94 27.61
N LEU A 603 -18.36 5.84 26.64
CA LEU A 603 -19.34 6.89 26.38
C LEU A 603 -20.14 7.20 27.65
N THR A 604 -20.69 6.16 28.30
CA THR A 604 -21.49 6.32 29.51
C THR A 604 -20.72 6.99 30.65
N GLU A 605 -19.48 6.56 30.89
CA GLU A 605 -18.60 7.13 31.92
C GLU A 605 -18.19 8.57 31.64
N LEU A 606 -18.08 8.95 30.36
CA LEU A 606 -17.79 10.32 29.92
C LEU A 606 -19.03 11.22 29.89
N GLY A 607 -20.21 10.70 30.25
CA GLY A 607 -21.48 11.42 30.17
C GLY A 607 -21.93 11.68 28.72
N LEU A 608 -21.51 10.82 27.80
CA LEU A 608 -21.81 10.88 26.36
C LEU A 608 -22.76 9.75 25.95
N SER A 609 -23.48 9.95 24.86
CA SER A 609 -24.37 8.93 24.29
C SER A 609 -24.16 8.71 22.78
N GLU A 610 -24.50 7.52 22.28
CA GLU A 610 -24.56 7.28 20.82
C GLU A 610 -25.56 8.22 20.15
N GLY A 611 -26.70 8.47 20.80
CA GLY A 611 -27.74 9.36 20.31
C GLY A 611 -27.24 10.77 20.03
N HIS A 612 -26.26 11.26 20.81
CA HIS A 612 -25.61 12.54 20.56
C HIS A 612 -24.96 12.61 19.18
N TYR A 613 -24.12 11.62 18.85
CA TYR A 613 -23.35 11.58 17.62
C TYR A 613 -24.20 11.14 16.42
N PHE A 614 -25.11 10.17 16.61
CA PHE A 614 -25.81 9.50 15.52
C PHE A 614 -27.20 10.07 15.18
N ARG A 615 -27.79 10.95 16.00
CA ARG A 615 -29.06 11.60 15.64
C ARG A 615 -28.92 12.52 14.42
N ALA A 616 -30.02 12.73 13.69
CA ALA A 616 -30.12 13.78 12.69
C ALA A 616 -29.70 15.15 13.25
N LYS A 617 -29.05 15.95 12.42
CA LYS A 617 -28.56 17.28 12.75
C LYS A 617 -29.33 18.31 11.93
N GLY A 618 -29.74 19.39 12.58
CA GLY A 618 -30.39 20.51 11.89
C GLY A 618 -29.40 21.34 11.09
N LYS A 619 -29.93 22.19 10.20
CA LYS A 619 -29.16 23.10 9.34
C LYS A 619 -28.12 23.94 10.08
N ASP A 620 -28.47 24.41 11.28
CA ASP A 620 -27.64 25.28 12.11
C ASP A 620 -26.82 24.51 13.17
N HIS A 621 -26.77 23.18 13.10
CA HIS A 621 -26.00 22.37 14.03
C HIS A 621 -24.50 22.66 13.91
N ILE A 622 -23.81 22.92 15.02
CA ILE A 622 -22.37 23.16 15.01
C ILE A 622 -21.60 21.83 15.07
N PHE A 623 -20.86 21.51 14.01
CA PHE A 623 -20.01 20.32 13.93
C PHE A 623 -18.60 20.60 14.47
N PRO A 624 -17.88 19.56 14.94
CA PRO A 624 -16.52 19.72 15.46
C PRO A 624 -15.45 20.00 14.40
N TRP A 625 -15.87 20.19 13.14
CA TRP A 625 -15.05 20.59 11.98
C TRP A 625 -15.60 21.86 11.30
N ASP A 626 -16.56 22.57 11.90
CA ASP A 626 -17.09 23.83 11.35
C ASP A 626 -16.04 24.98 11.37
N ASP A 627 -14.91 24.77 12.03
CA ASP A 627 -13.72 25.62 11.99
C ASP A 627 -12.81 25.34 10.77
N ILE A 628 -13.21 24.45 9.86
CA ILE A 628 -12.51 24.08 8.63
C ILE A 628 -13.35 24.46 7.40
N ASP A 629 -12.71 25.10 6.42
CA ASP A 629 -13.30 25.45 5.12
C ASP A 629 -12.59 24.68 3.98
N LEU A 630 -13.29 23.70 3.41
CA LEU A 630 -12.84 22.92 2.25
C LEU A 630 -13.36 23.48 0.91
N GLY A 631 -13.95 24.68 0.91
CA GLY A 631 -14.44 25.36 -0.28
C GLY A 631 -15.89 25.05 -0.67
N ILE A 632 -16.57 24.15 0.05
CA ILE A 632 -18.01 23.89 -0.10
C ILE A 632 -18.77 24.51 1.06
N SER A 633 -19.75 25.36 0.75
CA SER A 633 -20.56 25.98 1.79
C SER A 633 -21.51 24.97 2.46
N LYS A 634 -21.66 25.07 3.79
CA LYS A 634 -22.65 24.29 4.56
C LYS A 634 -24.08 24.45 4.07
N LYS A 635 -24.44 25.65 3.60
CA LYS A 635 -25.74 25.91 2.95
C LYS A 635 -25.97 24.97 1.77
N PHE A 636 -24.96 24.81 0.90
CA PHE A 636 -25.04 23.93 -0.25
C PHE A 636 -25.11 22.44 0.16
N LEU A 637 -24.37 22.02 1.19
CA LEU A 637 -24.47 20.66 1.74
C LEU A 637 -25.89 20.36 2.24
N TRP A 638 -26.52 21.33 2.93
CA TRP A 638 -27.91 21.19 3.39
C TRP A 638 -28.92 21.09 2.24
N GLU A 639 -28.80 21.94 1.21
CA GLU A 639 -29.69 21.87 0.03
C GLU A 639 -29.59 20.50 -0.67
N GLU A 640 -28.39 19.91 -0.70
CA GLU A 640 -28.17 18.59 -1.28
C GLU A 640 -28.65 17.46 -0.36
N TYR A 641 -28.58 17.66 0.95
CA TYR A 641 -29.18 16.76 1.94
C TYR A 641 -30.70 16.68 1.78
N GLU A 642 -31.36 17.84 1.61
CA GLU A 642 -32.80 17.91 1.35
C GLU A 642 -33.16 17.10 0.09
N ARG A 643 -32.37 17.21 -0.98
CA ARG A 643 -32.58 16.39 -2.19
C ARG A 643 -32.51 14.90 -1.89
N SER A 644 -31.49 14.47 -1.14
CA SER A 644 -31.29 13.07 -0.77
C SER A 644 -32.51 12.51 -0.04
N ILE A 645 -33.00 13.19 1.02
CA ILE A 645 -34.16 12.70 1.80
C ILE A 645 -35.48 12.73 1.01
N HIS A 646 -35.57 13.56 -0.03
CA HIS A 646 -36.69 13.58 -0.97
C HIS A 646 -36.52 12.63 -2.17
N PHE A 647 -35.46 11.80 -2.20
CA PHE A 647 -35.15 10.88 -3.31
C PHE A 647 -35.09 11.57 -4.67
N THR A 648 -34.56 12.79 -4.65
CA THR A 648 -34.25 13.58 -5.85
C THR A 648 -32.75 13.76 -5.94
N GLU A 649 -32.24 13.98 -7.14
CA GLU A 649 -30.83 14.21 -7.37
C GLU A 649 -30.66 15.27 -8.45
N ARG A 650 -29.45 15.82 -8.53
CA ARG A 650 -29.04 16.73 -9.60
C ARG A 650 -27.90 16.14 -10.40
N ASP A 651 -27.79 16.60 -11.64
CA ASP A 651 -26.66 16.33 -12.50
C ASP A 651 -25.35 16.96 -11.99
N TYR A 652 -24.23 16.67 -12.66
CA TYR A 652 -22.90 17.19 -12.31
C TYR A 652 -22.36 18.21 -13.34
N CYS A 653 -21.36 18.98 -12.93
CA CYS A 653 -20.92 20.18 -13.65
C CYS A 653 -20.47 19.98 -15.11
N LEU A 654 -20.03 18.76 -15.47
CA LEU A 654 -19.55 18.41 -16.81
C LEU A 654 -20.69 18.20 -17.82
N GLY A 655 -21.95 18.12 -17.36
CA GLY A 655 -23.06 17.67 -18.18
C GLY A 655 -22.94 16.18 -18.55
N ARG A 656 -23.89 15.71 -19.35
CA ARG A 656 -23.93 14.34 -19.93
C ARG A 656 -24.77 14.37 -21.20
N PRO A 657 -24.89 13.28 -21.99
CA PRO A 657 -25.79 13.29 -23.15
C PRO A 657 -27.19 13.79 -22.75
N GLN A 658 -27.69 14.80 -23.46
CA GLN A 658 -28.98 15.49 -23.21
C GLN A 658 -29.02 16.43 -22.00
N VAL A 659 -27.90 16.64 -21.28
CA VAL A 659 -27.80 17.59 -20.16
C VAL A 659 -26.63 18.53 -20.39
N GLU A 660 -26.91 19.82 -20.47
CA GLU A 660 -25.87 20.85 -20.66
C GLU A 660 -24.95 20.97 -19.44
N ALA A 661 -23.66 21.18 -19.72
CA ALA A 661 -22.65 21.45 -18.70
C ALA A 661 -22.86 22.84 -18.09
N GLN A 662 -22.93 22.92 -16.76
CA GLN A 662 -23.14 24.19 -16.05
C GLN A 662 -22.57 24.16 -14.63
N CYS A 663 -22.24 25.34 -14.09
CA CYS A 663 -21.83 25.46 -12.69
C CYS A 663 -23.04 25.32 -11.76
N LEU A 664 -22.94 24.47 -10.74
CA LEU A 664 -24.02 24.23 -9.79
C LEU A 664 -23.99 25.13 -8.56
N GLY A 665 -23.00 26.04 -8.44
CA GLY A 665 -22.94 27.01 -7.34
C GLY A 665 -22.37 26.48 -6.01
N CYS A 666 -21.64 25.36 -6.01
CA CYS A 666 -21.05 24.79 -4.79
C CYS A 666 -19.90 25.60 -4.17
N SER A 667 -19.40 26.64 -4.85
CA SER A 667 -18.27 27.51 -4.45
C SER A 667 -16.86 26.89 -4.51
N ALA A 668 -16.73 25.60 -4.81
CA ALA A 668 -15.42 24.95 -4.91
C ALA A 668 -14.46 25.65 -5.89
N CYS A 669 -14.98 26.14 -7.03
CA CYS A 669 -14.20 26.83 -8.06
C CYS A 669 -14.24 28.35 -7.83
N PRO A 670 -13.21 28.95 -7.22
CA PRO A 670 -13.26 30.37 -6.84
C PRO A 670 -13.20 31.34 -8.02
N THR A 671 -12.71 30.93 -9.20
CA THR A 671 -12.51 31.84 -10.34
C THR A 671 -13.37 31.47 -11.56
N GLY A 672 -13.75 32.49 -12.35
CA GLY A 672 -14.48 32.28 -13.60
C GLY A 672 -13.71 31.43 -14.63
N ALA A 673 -12.36 31.46 -14.61
CA ALA A 673 -11.53 30.61 -15.46
C ALA A 673 -11.66 29.13 -15.10
N GLN A 674 -11.66 28.79 -13.80
CA GLN A 674 -11.84 27.42 -13.33
C GLN A 674 -13.25 26.90 -13.62
N ILE A 675 -14.26 27.75 -13.44
CA ILE A 675 -15.65 27.42 -13.80
C ILE A 675 -15.71 27.08 -15.30
N LYS A 676 -15.18 27.95 -16.17
CA LYS A 676 -15.14 27.72 -17.62
C LYS A 676 -14.38 26.46 -18.00
N LYS A 677 -13.27 26.13 -17.30
CA LYS A 677 -12.51 24.90 -17.55
C LYS A 677 -13.35 23.64 -17.30
N ILE A 678 -14.12 23.62 -16.21
CA ILE A 678 -14.98 22.46 -15.88
C ILE A 678 -16.21 22.41 -16.78
N THR A 679 -16.90 23.53 -17.02
CA THR A 679 -18.11 23.53 -17.86
C THR A 679 -17.80 23.38 -19.35
N GLY A 680 -16.56 23.68 -19.77
CA GLY A 680 -16.07 23.48 -21.13
C GLY A 680 -15.39 22.13 -21.35
N HIS A 681 -15.24 21.31 -20.30
CA HIS A 681 -14.60 20.00 -20.35
C HIS A 681 -15.35 19.05 -21.28
N LYS A 682 -14.60 18.33 -22.12
CA LYS A 682 -15.15 17.30 -23.01
C LYS A 682 -14.20 16.11 -23.06
N ALA A 683 -14.67 14.93 -22.70
CA ALA A 683 -13.90 13.70 -22.92
C ALA A 683 -13.64 13.52 -24.43
N SER A 684 -12.37 13.38 -24.80
CA SER A 684 -11.98 13.14 -26.19
C SER A 684 -12.54 11.81 -26.67
N GLN A 685 -13.33 11.81 -27.74
CA GLN A 685 -13.76 10.57 -28.42
C GLN A 685 -12.70 10.12 -29.43
N PRO A 686 -12.58 8.80 -29.69
CA PRO A 686 -11.48 8.26 -30.48
C PRO A 686 -11.63 8.51 -32.00
N PHE A 687 -10.54 8.94 -32.62
CA PHE A 687 -9.91 8.20 -33.71
C PHE A 687 -8.97 7.16 -33.05
N LEU A 688 -8.50 6.07 -33.69
CA LEU A 688 -7.34 5.20 -33.24
C LEU A 688 -7.59 3.71 -32.86
N LEU A 689 -8.71 3.05 -33.14
CA LEU A 689 -8.81 1.58 -32.90
C LEU A 689 -7.73 0.79 -33.66
N GLU A 690 -7.39 1.20 -34.89
CA GLU A 690 -6.30 0.61 -35.68
C GLU A 690 -4.93 0.78 -35.01
N GLU A 691 -4.68 1.93 -34.38
CA GLU A 691 -3.43 2.18 -33.66
C GLU A 691 -3.34 1.33 -32.38
N LEU A 692 -4.44 1.12 -31.67
CA LEU A 692 -4.51 0.17 -30.54
C LEU A 692 -4.06 -1.24 -30.95
N HIS A 693 -4.62 -1.74 -32.05
CA HIS A 693 -4.27 -3.06 -32.56
C HIS A 693 -2.79 -3.11 -32.99
N ARG A 694 -2.31 -2.06 -33.67
CA ARG A 694 -0.90 -1.92 -34.03
C ARG A 694 0.03 -1.94 -32.81
N ILE A 695 -0.32 -1.21 -31.73
CA ILE A 695 0.45 -1.22 -30.48
C ILE A 695 0.47 -2.63 -29.87
N SER A 696 -0.70 -3.30 -29.82
CA SER A 696 -0.82 -4.67 -29.29
C SER A 696 0.02 -5.69 -30.09
N GLU A 697 0.07 -5.56 -31.41
CA GLU A 697 0.91 -6.39 -32.28
C GLU A 697 2.41 -6.11 -32.07
N ASN A 698 2.80 -4.83 -32.05
CA ASN A 698 4.19 -4.41 -31.81
C ASN A 698 4.74 -4.92 -30.47
N LYS A 699 3.90 -5.02 -29.45
CA LYS A 699 4.26 -5.59 -28.13
C LYS A 699 4.68 -7.06 -28.15
N ARG A 700 4.44 -7.79 -29.23
CA ARG A 700 4.90 -9.17 -29.40
C ARG A 700 6.39 -9.23 -29.76
N ASN A 701 6.92 -8.19 -30.40
CA ASN A 701 8.31 -8.12 -30.81
C ASN A 701 9.17 -7.60 -29.66
N ARG A 702 9.87 -8.51 -28.98
CA ARG A 702 10.66 -8.19 -27.78
C ARG A 702 12.12 -8.58 -27.95
N ILE A 703 12.98 -7.75 -27.40
CA ILE A 703 14.38 -8.04 -27.14
C ILE A 703 14.49 -8.54 -25.71
N ILE A 704 15.17 -9.66 -25.50
CA ILE A 704 15.45 -10.19 -24.16
C ILE A 704 16.90 -9.89 -23.82
N VAL A 705 17.13 -9.24 -22.68
CA VAL A 705 18.46 -9.03 -22.11
C VAL A 705 18.57 -9.93 -20.88
N ARG A 706 19.47 -10.91 -20.95
CA ARG A 706 19.84 -11.75 -19.81
C ARG A 706 20.95 -11.09 -19.02
N LEU A 707 20.80 -11.07 -17.70
CA LEU A 707 21.74 -10.47 -16.76
C LEU A 707 22.15 -11.49 -15.71
N ILE A 708 23.44 -11.52 -15.43
CA ILE A 708 24.02 -12.32 -14.34
C ILE A 708 24.44 -11.36 -13.24
N ALA A 709 23.84 -11.48 -12.05
CA ALA A 709 24.16 -10.64 -10.91
C ALA A 709 24.66 -11.47 -9.73
N GLY A 710 25.68 -10.96 -9.03
CA GLY A 710 26.10 -11.45 -7.72
C GLY A 710 25.35 -10.72 -6.62
N ILE A 711 24.54 -11.44 -5.86
CA ILE A 711 23.72 -10.94 -4.77
C ILE A 711 24.49 -11.05 -3.45
N GLU A 712 24.53 -9.97 -2.67
CA GLU A 712 25.22 -9.95 -1.40
C GLU A 712 24.45 -10.75 -0.33
N PRO A 713 25.14 -11.33 0.68
CA PRO A 713 24.48 -12.05 1.78
C PRO A 713 23.47 -11.20 2.54
N SER A 714 23.65 -9.88 2.56
CA SER A 714 22.74 -8.91 3.16
C SER A 714 21.37 -8.91 2.48
N MET A 715 21.26 -9.28 1.20
CA MET A 715 20.00 -9.30 0.44
C MET A 715 19.26 -10.63 0.49
N ARG A 716 19.67 -11.55 1.37
CA ARG A 716 18.88 -12.75 1.66
C ARG A 716 17.47 -12.40 2.12
N LEU A 717 16.55 -13.35 1.91
CA LEU A 717 15.11 -13.29 2.22
C LEU A 717 14.31 -12.35 1.31
N VAL A 718 14.99 -11.52 0.51
CA VAL A 718 14.38 -10.64 -0.48
C VAL A 718 14.03 -11.45 -1.72
N SER A 719 12.84 -11.24 -2.29
CA SER A 719 12.40 -12.02 -3.46
C SER A 719 13.29 -11.79 -4.69
N LYS A 720 13.43 -12.80 -5.56
CA LYS A 720 14.13 -12.63 -6.84
C LYS A 720 13.48 -11.56 -7.71
N ARG A 721 12.14 -11.42 -7.66
CA ARG A 721 11.42 -10.35 -8.36
C ARG A 721 11.91 -8.97 -7.93
N PHE A 722 12.13 -8.75 -6.64
CA PHE A 722 12.63 -7.46 -6.14
C PHE A 722 13.97 -7.12 -6.77
N ILE A 723 14.91 -8.07 -6.77
CA ILE A 723 16.23 -7.85 -7.35
C ILE A 723 16.12 -7.60 -8.86
N GLY A 724 15.28 -8.37 -9.57
CA GLY A 724 15.02 -8.16 -11.00
C GLY A 724 14.50 -6.76 -11.31
N ILE A 725 13.57 -6.24 -10.51
CA ILE A 725 13.06 -4.87 -10.61
C ILE A 725 14.15 -3.84 -10.28
N ALA A 726 14.96 -4.09 -9.24
CA ALA A 726 16.09 -3.23 -8.90
C ALA A 726 17.17 -3.19 -9.99
N VAL A 727 17.40 -4.30 -10.69
CA VAL A 727 18.29 -4.38 -11.86
C VAL A 727 17.70 -3.60 -13.04
N ALA A 728 16.41 -3.77 -13.34
CA ALA A 728 15.72 -3.01 -14.39
C ALA A 728 15.81 -1.49 -14.14
N ARG A 729 15.57 -1.07 -12.89
CA ARG A 729 15.76 0.30 -12.40
C ARG A 729 17.19 0.79 -12.66
N ALA A 730 18.21 0.02 -12.27
CA ALA A 730 19.61 0.43 -12.45
C ALA A 730 19.99 0.64 -13.92
N LEU A 731 19.53 -0.24 -14.81
CA LEU A 731 19.70 -0.09 -16.26
C LEU A 731 19.01 1.18 -16.79
N MET A 732 17.74 1.39 -16.42
CA MET A 732 16.96 2.54 -16.88
C MET A 732 17.52 3.88 -16.42
N LEU A 733 18.08 3.96 -15.20
CA LEU A 733 18.75 5.17 -14.72
C LEU A 733 20.08 5.44 -15.44
N ALA A 734 20.86 4.39 -15.74
CA ALA A 734 22.13 4.52 -16.44
C ALA A 734 21.96 4.78 -17.95
N ILE A 735 20.85 4.33 -18.54
CA ILE A 735 20.55 4.45 -19.98
C ILE A 735 19.12 4.95 -20.18
N PRO A 736 18.83 6.25 -19.95
CA PRO A 736 17.46 6.79 -19.99
C PRO A 736 16.69 6.51 -21.30
N ASP A 737 17.40 6.40 -22.42
CA ASP A 737 16.81 6.10 -23.75
C ASP A 737 16.06 4.77 -23.81
N ILE A 738 16.34 3.81 -22.92
CA ILE A 738 15.64 2.50 -22.89
C ILE A 738 14.34 2.54 -22.09
N VAL A 739 14.09 3.60 -21.31
CA VAL A 739 12.96 3.69 -20.38
C VAL A 739 11.61 3.47 -21.07
N PRO A 740 11.28 4.11 -22.21
CA PRO A 740 9.99 3.88 -22.88
C PRO A 740 9.82 2.44 -23.38
N TYR A 741 10.92 1.73 -23.58
CA TYR A 741 10.96 0.39 -24.18
C TYR A 741 11.01 -0.74 -23.16
N TYR A 742 11.37 -0.46 -21.90
CA TYR A 742 11.30 -1.46 -20.84
C TYR A 742 9.86 -1.97 -20.70
N HIS A 743 9.67 -3.27 -20.89
CA HIS A 743 8.35 -3.89 -20.86
C HIS A 743 8.10 -4.57 -19.53
N SER A 744 8.91 -5.56 -19.18
CA SER A 744 8.76 -6.32 -17.93
C SER A 744 10.03 -7.09 -17.56
N LEU A 745 10.06 -7.63 -16.34
CA LEU A 745 10.84 -8.82 -16.04
C LEU A 745 10.28 -9.98 -16.89
N SER A 746 11.12 -10.69 -17.63
CA SER A 746 10.73 -11.75 -18.56
C SER A 746 10.62 -13.10 -17.84
N GLY A 747 9.46 -13.76 -17.99
CA GLY A 747 9.15 -15.04 -17.36
C GLY A 747 9.69 -16.29 -18.07
N HIS A 748 10.59 -16.15 -19.06
CA HIS A 748 11.14 -17.33 -19.78
C HIS A 748 11.85 -18.31 -18.84
N LEU A 749 12.31 -17.84 -17.67
CA LEU A 749 12.53 -18.69 -16.51
C LEU A 749 11.18 -18.95 -15.83
N ARG A 750 10.45 -19.99 -16.25
CA ARG A 750 9.26 -20.56 -15.55
C ARG A 750 9.43 -20.93 -14.05
N ASP A 751 10.50 -20.49 -13.40
CA ASP A 751 10.72 -20.62 -11.94
C ASP A 751 9.90 -19.64 -11.11
N PHE A 752 9.30 -18.64 -11.75
CA PHE A 752 8.75 -17.48 -11.06
C PHE A 752 7.23 -17.39 -11.10
N ASP A 753 6.56 -18.41 -11.66
CA ASP A 753 5.10 -18.46 -11.88
C ASP A 753 4.38 -19.29 -10.81
N GLY A 754 4.92 -19.27 -9.59
CA GLY A 754 4.15 -19.60 -8.40
C GLY A 754 3.53 -18.30 -7.88
N ASP A 755 2.20 -18.22 -7.85
CA ASP A 755 1.35 -17.18 -7.23
C ASP A 755 1.66 -16.86 -5.76
N LYS A 756 2.76 -17.38 -5.21
CA LYS A 756 3.32 -17.03 -3.92
C LYS A 756 4.72 -16.52 -4.19
N ALA A 757 4.87 -15.21 -4.26
CA ALA A 757 6.19 -14.58 -4.28
C ALA A 757 6.90 -14.90 -2.95
N THR A 758 7.62 -16.03 -2.96
CA THR A 758 8.26 -16.63 -1.79
C THR A 758 9.51 -15.87 -1.39
N THR A 759 9.80 -15.87 -0.09
CA THR A 759 11.09 -15.47 0.48
C THR A 759 12.21 -16.27 -0.20
N ASP A 760 13.17 -15.59 -0.83
CA ASP A 760 14.34 -16.26 -1.40
C ASP A 760 15.42 -16.41 -0.33
N PHE A 761 15.76 -17.65 0.02
CA PHE A 761 16.80 -17.94 1.02
C PHE A 761 18.22 -17.75 0.47
N THR A 762 18.36 -17.54 -0.83
CA THR A 762 19.64 -17.60 -1.54
C THR A 762 20.30 -16.23 -1.74
N TYR A 763 21.63 -16.23 -1.78
CA TYR A 763 22.47 -15.12 -2.26
C TYR A 763 23.52 -15.67 -3.23
N GLY A 764 24.43 -14.84 -3.77
CA GLY A 764 25.42 -15.29 -4.76
C GLY A 764 24.95 -15.07 -6.20
N ILE A 765 25.33 -15.94 -7.13
CA ILE A 765 25.01 -15.78 -8.55
C ILE A 765 23.51 -15.97 -8.77
N ASN A 766 22.87 -15.02 -9.45
CA ASN A 766 21.49 -15.08 -9.91
C ASN A 766 21.39 -14.62 -11.37
N VAL A 767 20.42 -15.18 -12.10
CA VAL A 767 20.14 -14.87 -13.51
C VAL A 767 18.77 -14.20 -13.60
N TYR A 768 18.71 -13.08 -14.35
CA TYR A 768 17.50 -12.30 -14.58
C TYR A 768 17.33 -12.05 -16.07
N ASP A 769 16.13 -12.21 -16.59
CA ASP A 769 15.81 -11.88 -17.98
C ASP A 769 14.91 -10.64 -17.99
N LEU A 770 15.27 -9.61 -18.73
CA LEU A 770 14.49 -8.38 -18.90
C LEU A 770 13.99 -8.29 -20.34
N ALA A 771 12.71 -7.94 -20.51
CA ALA A 771 12.09 -7.76 -21.81
C ALA A 771 12.00 -6.27 -22.16
N PHE A 772 12.43 -5.95 -23.38
CA PHE A 772 12.32 -4.62 -23.98
C PHE A 772 11.57 -4.72 -25.31
N LEU A 773 10.81 -3.70 -25.68
CA LEU A 773 10.18 -3.62 -26.98
C LEU A 773 11.24 -3.45 -28.08
N SER A 774 11.12 -4.21 -29.16
CA SER A 774 12.09 -4.22 -30.24
C SER A 774 11.99 -2.98 -31.11
N LYS A 775 13.06 -2.18 -31.14
CA LYS A 775 13.35 -1.18 -32.17
C LYS A 775 14.84 -1.24 -32.48
N GLU A 776 15.23 -0.96 -33.72
CA GLU A 776 16.61 -1.10 -34.22
C GLU A 776 17.63 -0.40 -33.30
N ARG A 777 17.42 0.89 -33.01
CA ARG A 777 18.23 1.68 -32.06
C ARG A 777 18.32 1.08 -30.65
N ILE A 778 17.30 0.37 -30.19
CA ILE A 778 17.29 -0.25 -28.85
C ILE A 778 18.13 -1.51 -28.83
N GLY A 779 18.19 -2.26 -29.93
CA GLY A 779 19.12 -3.38 -30.08
C GLY A 779 20.58 -2.93 -29.94
N GLU A 780 20.93 -1.76 -30.48
CA GLU A 780 22.27 -1.18 -30.36
C GLU A 780 22.62 -0.75 -28.93
N LEU A 781 21.69 -0.08 -28.24
CA LEU A 781 21.90 0.34 -26.85
C LEU A 781 21.99 -0.83 -25.86
N LEU A 782 21.33 -1.95 -26.16
CA LEU A 782 21.30 -3.14 -25.31
C LEU A 782 22.29 -4.22 -25.72
N ASN A 783 23.13 -4.00 -26.74
CA ASN A 783 24.15 -4.96 -27.13
C ASN A 783 25.25 -5.09 -26.05
N HIS A 784 26.02 -6.18 -26.13
CA HIS A 784 27.02 -6.51 -25.12
C HIS A 784 28.08 -5.42 -24.95
N GLU A 785 28.54 -4.81 -26.04
CA GLU A 785 29.58 -3.77 -26.02
C GLU A 785 29.07 -2.50 -25.33
N SER A 786 27.90 -2.00 -25.72
CA SER A 786 27.22 -0.84 -25.12
C SER A 786 26.97 -1.02 -23.63
N LEU A 787 26.43 -2.18 -23.21
CA LEU A 787 26.16 -2.47 -21.80
C LEU A 787 27.45 -2.60 -20.98
N SER A 788 28.51 -3.16 -21.57
CA SER A 788 29.82 -3.27 -20.93
C SER A 788 30.47 -1.89 -20.73
N GLN A 789 30.36 -0.99 -21.70
CA GLN A 789 30.81 0.40 -21.56
C GLN A 789 30.03 1.15 -20.46
N LYS A 790 28.74 0.83 -20.29
CA LYS A 790 27.87 1.42 -19.26
C LYS A 790 27.89 0.71 -17.91
N LEU A 791 28.64 -0.38 -17.74
CA LEU A 791 28.61 -1.19 -16.52
C LEU A 791 28.96 -0.38 -15.27
N ALA A 792 29.93 0.54 -15.35
CA ALA A 792 30.29 1.40 -14.23
C ALA A 792 29.13 2.31 -13.78
N ASP A 793 28.43 2.93 -14.74
CA ASP A 793 27.25 3.78 -14.49
C ASP A 793 26.11 2.95 -13.89
N ILE A 794 25.83 1.77 -14.46
CA ILE A 794 24.79 0.85 -13.96
C ILE A 794 25.10 0.44 -12.51
N GLN A 795 26.36 0.12 -12.21
CA GLN A 795 26.79 -0.36 -10.91
C GLN A 795 26.62 0.70 -9.79
N GLN A 796 26.58 2.00 -10.11
CA GLN A 796 26.29 3.08 -9.14
C GLN A 796 24.86 3.02 -8.60
N HIS A 797 23.93 2.44 -9.36
CA HIS A 797 22.52 2.34 -9.00
C HIS A 797 22.16 1.00 -8.33
N CYS A 798 23.11 0.07 -8.24
CA CYS A 798 22.95 -1.23 -7.60
C CYS A 798 23.27 -1.15 -6.10
N ARG A 799 22.36 -1.60 -5.24
CA ARG A 799 22.58 -1.72 -3.79
C ARG A 799 22.33 -3.15 -3.33
N GLY A 800 23.31 -3.77 -2.69
CA GLY A 800 23.22 -5.17 -2.23
C GLY A 800 23.39 -6.22 -3.34
N PHE A 801 23.74 -5.82 -4.57
CA PHE A 801 24.06 -6.71 -5.66
C PHE A 801 25.01 -6.05 -6.68
N ARG A 802 25.66 -6.87 -7.53
CA ARG A 802 26.56 -6.41 -8.58
C ARG A 802 26.29 -7.13 -9.88
N ILE A 803 26.28 -6.42 -10.99
CA ILE A 803 26.12 -7.03 -12.31
C ILE A 803 27.48 -7.57 -12.74
N LYS A 804 27.50 -8.82 -13.21
CA LYS A 804 28.72 -9.49 -13.67
C LYS A 804 28.81 -9.55 -15.18
N GLU A 805 27.71 -9.85 -15.85
CA GLU A 805 27.69 -10.12 -17.29
C GLU A 805 26.29 -9.87 -17.87
N PHE A 806 26.26 -9.56 -19.18
CA PHE A 806 25.05 -9.34 -19.97
C PHE A 806 25.05 -10.26 -21.21
N ALA A 807 23.89 -10.71 -21.65
CA ALA A 807 23.72 -11.40 -22.93
C ALA A 807 22.42 -10.94 -23.63
N LEU A 808 22.54 -10.46 -24.88
CA LEU A 808 21.43 -9.98 -25.71
C LEU A 808 20.81 -11.12 -26.51
N ASN A 809 19.47 -11.13 -26.62
CA ASN A 809 18.66 -12.04 -27.43
C ASN A 809 19.21 -13.45 -27.40
N PRO A 810 19.12 -14.12 -26.23
CA PRO A 810 19.86 -15.34 -26.01
C PRO A 810 19.61 -16.41 -27.06
N GLY A 811 18.46 -16.41 -27.77
CA GLY A 811 18.19 -17.13 -29.03
C GLY A 811 18.31 -18.66 -28.96
N ASP A 812 19.47 -19.13 -28.54
CA ASP A 812 19.96 -20.48 -28.37
C ASP A 812 20.55 -20.77 -26.96
N ILE A 813 20.58 -19.81 -26.02
CA ILE A 813 21.07 -20.06 -24.65
C ILE A 813 20.05 -20.92 -23.89
N LEU A 814 20.42 -22.19 -23.71
CA LEU A 814 19.71 -23.21 -22.95
C LEU A 814 18.96 -22.67 -21.73
N ASP A 815 17.68 -23.04 -21.59
CA ASP A 815 16.93 -22.85 -20.34
C ASP A 815 17.77 -23.33 -19.15
N VAL A 816 17.79 -22.55 -18.06
CA VAL A 816 18.36 -23.02 -16.79
C VAL A 816 17.69 -24.35 -16.42
N LYS A 817 18.46 -25.43 -16.38
CA LYS A 817 17.98 -26.75 -15.96
C LYS A 817 18.45 -27.11 -14.55
N TYR A 818 19.64 -26.65 -14.17
CA TYR A 818 20.26 -26.98 -12.88
C TYR A 818 20.86 -25.75 -12.21
N ILE A 819 20.91 -25.82 -10.88
CA ILE A 819 21.49 -24.80 -9.99
C ILE A 819 22.46 -25.50 -9.05
N LEU A 820 23.64 -24.89 -8.86
CA LEU A 820 24.59 -25.32 -7.82
C LEU A 820 24.41 -24.44 -6.59
N TYR A 821 24.02 -25.06 -5.47
CA TYR A 821 23.96 -24.41 -4.17
C TYR A 821 25.11 -24.84 -3.25
N ARG A 822 25.52 -23.92 -2.38
CA ARG A 822 26.30 -24.18 -1.17
C ARG A 822 25.47 -23.79 0.03
N VAL A 823 25.13 -24.78 0.87
CA VAL A 823 24.36 -24.59 2.10
C VAL A 823 25.33 -24.68 3.28
N HIS A 824 25.39 -23.62 4.08
CA HIS A 824 26.14 -23.59 5.32
C HIS A 824 25.21 -23.92 6.50
N TRP A 825 25.54 -24.97 7.22
CA TRP A 825 24.79 -25.40 8.40
C TRP A 825 25.41 -24.84 9.67
N ASN A 826 24.56 -24.46 10.63
CA ASN A 826 24.99 -23.99 11.94
C ASN A 826 25.71 -25.11 12.73
N THR A 827 26.58 -24.74 13.66
CA THR A 827 27.34 -25.66 14.53
C THR A 827 26.47 -26.54 15.42
N ASP A 828 25.18 -26.23 15.56
CA ASP A 828 24.24 -27.03 16.34
C ASP A 828 23.88 -28.39 15.68
N PHE A 829 24.34 -28.63 14.44
CA PHE A 829 24.03 -29.83 13.65
C PHE A 829 25.26 -30.69 13.41
N THR A 830 25.18 -31.96 13.76
CA THR A 830 26.24 -32.93 13.48
C THR A 830 26.19 -33.40 12.03
N ARG A 831 27.36 -33.74 11.45
CA ARG A 831 27.45 -34.37 10.13
C ARG A 831 26.56 -35.61 9.98
N SER A 832 26.47 -36.45 11.03
CA SER A 832 25.63 -37.65 11.02
C SER A 832 24.15 -37.32 10.85
N PHE A 833 23.67 -36.28 11.53
CA PHE A 833 22.29 -35.81 11.41
C PHE A 833 21.97 -35.33 10.00
N ILE A 834 22.85 -34.52 9.41
CA ILE A 834 22.69 -34.01 8.04
C ILE A 834 22.70 -35.17 7.03
N GLU A 835 23.60 -36.15 7.20
CA GLU A 835 23.64 -37.36 6.36
C GLU A 835 22.33 -38.15 6.42
N GLN A 836 21.80 -38.37 7.63
CA GLN A 836 20.54 -39.08 7.84
C GLN A 836 19.38 -38.35 7.16
N LYS A 837 19.21 -37.05 7.44
CA LYS A 837 18.11 -36.24 6.88
C LYS A 837 18.18 -36.11 5.36
N MET A 838 19.38 -36.02 4.80
CA MET A 838 19.58 -36.03 3.35
C MET A 838 19.14 -37.37 2.75
N GLY A 839 19.52 -38.50 3.38
CA GLY A 839 19.07 -39.82 2.97
C GLY A 839 17.54 -39.97 3.00
N GLU A 840 16.90 -39.52 4.09
CA GLU A 840 15.44 -39.50 4.25
C GLU A 840 14.75 -38.67 3.16
N TYR A 841 15.22 -37.44 2.91
CA TYR A 841 14.67 -36.55 1.89
C TYR A 841 14.78 -37.16 0.48
N LEU A 842 15.95 -37.69 0.11
CA LEU A 842 16.17 -38.32 -1.19
C LEU A 842 15.32 -39.59 -1.38
N HIS A 843 15.13 -40.37 -0.31
CA HIS A 843 14.28 -41.57 -0.34
C HIS A 843 12.80 -41.21 -0.51
N ALA A 844 12.31 -40.21 0.23
CA ALA A 844 10.92 -39.74 0.16
C ALA A 844 10.55 -39.19 -1.24
N HIS A 845 11.53 -38.68 -1.99
CA HIS A 845 11.35 -38.22 -3.37
C HIS A 845 11.59 -39.32 -4.42
N TYR A 846 11.57 -40.60 -4.01
CA TYR A 846 11.64 -41.82 -4.84
C TYR A 846 12.88 -41.91 -5.75
N VAL A 847 14.02 -41.37 -5.32
CA VAL A 847 15.25 -41.40 -6.12
C VAL A 847 16.22 -42.48 -5.59
N LYS A 848 16.44 -43.56 -6.36
CA LYS A 848 17.57 -44.47 -6.08
C LYS A 848 18.88 -43.68 -6.17
N HIS A 849 19.68 -43.75 -5.11
CA HIS A 849 20.93 -43.02 -4.98
C HIS A 849 22.04 -43.91 -4.42
N THR A 850 23.27 -43.60 -4.80
CA THR A 850 24.49 -44.23 -4.28
C THR A 850 25.10 -43.33 -3.21
N LEU A 851 25.45 -43.93 -2.06
CA LEU A 851 26.18 -43.28 -0.97
C LEU A 851 27.67 -43.64 -1.03
N LEU A 852 28.55 -42.64 -1.09
CA LEU A 852 30.00 -42.81 -1.05
C LEU A 852 30.57 -42.05 0.15
N LYS A 853 31.17 -42.77 1.11
CA LYS A 853 31.81 -42.16 2.29
C LYS A 853 33.34 -42.12 2.13
N LYS A 854 33.94 -40.95 2.34
CA LYS A 854 35.39 -40.73 2.45
C LYS A 854 35.70 -40.02 3.79
N LYS A 855 36.98 -40.04 4.22
CA LYS A 855 37.43 -39.58 5.54
C LYS A 855 36.99 -38.13 5.87
N ASP A 856 36.89 -37.28 4.86
CA ASP A 856 36.59 -35.85 4.92
C ASP A 856 35.24 -35.45 4.28
N ARG A 857 34.58 -36.36 3.56
CA ARG A 857 33.35 -36.05 2.82
C ARG A 857 32.38 -37.20 2.61
N THR A 858 31.10 -36.87 2.46
CA THR A 858 30.03 -37.82 2.12
C THR A 858 29.32 -37.37 0.86
N ILE A 859 29.20 -38.26 -0.12
CA ILE A 859 28.63 -37.95 -1.44
C ILE A 859 27.38 -38.81 -1.68
N PHE A 860 26.28 -38.15 -2.02
CA PHE A 860 25.07 -38.76 -2.54
C PHE A 860 25.00 -38.50 -4.05
N LYS A 861 24.88 -39.56 -4.84
CA LYS A 861 24.78 -39.46 -6.31
C LYS A 861 23.55 -40.21 -6.80
N VAL A 862 22.69 -39.51 -7.54
CA VAL A 862 21.50 -40.13 -8.14
C VAL A 862 21.86 -41.05 -9.31
N ASP A 863 21.25 -42.24 -9.33
CA ASP A 863 21.47 -43.22 -10.38
C ASP A 863 21.05 -42.70 -11.76
N ALA A 864 21.81 -43.07 -12.79
CA ALA A 864 21.64 -42.52 -14.14
C ALA A 864 20.23 -42.68 -14.72
N LYS A 865 19.51 -43.74 -14.36
CA LYS A 865 18.16 -44.05 -14.85
C LYS A 865 17.08 -43.11 -14.29
N ASN A 866 17.31 -42.46 -13.14
CA ASN A 866 16.31 -41.64 -12.44
C ASN A 866 16.57 -40.11 -12.54
N LYS A 867 17.57 -39.71 -13.32
CA LYS A 867 18.03 -38.31 -13.42
C LYS A 867 16.98 -37.33 -13.96
N LYS A 868 16.05 -37.79 -14.80
CA LYS A 868 14.99 -36.94 -15.37
C LYS A 868 13.90 -36.58 -14.35
N SER A 869 13.63 -37.45 -13.38
CA SER A 869 12.63 -37.23 -12.32
C SER A 869 13.22 -36.71 -11.00
N ALA A 870 14.54 -36.78 -10.84
CA ALA A 870 15.22 -36.27 -9.65
C ALA A 870 15.14 -34.73 -9.51
N VAL A 871 15.01 -34.29 -8.26
CA VAL A 871 15.01 -32.87 -7.87
C VAL A 871 16.39 -32.46 -7.34
N VAL A 872 17.05 -33.35 -6.59
CA VAL A 872 18.47 -33.23 -6.19
C VAL A 872 19.25 -34.27 -7.00
N LEU A 873 20.33 -33.87 -7.66
CA LEU A 873 21.11 -34.75 -8.54
C LEU A 873 22.41 -35.23 -7.91
N HIS A 874 23.02 -34.35 -7.12
CA HIS A 874 24.29 -34.59 -6.47
C HIS A 874 24.35 -33.76 -5.20
N THR A 875 24.81 -34.37 -4.12
CA THR A 875 25.08 -33.69 -2.86
C THR A 875 26.42 -34.13 -2.30
N GLU A 876 27.28 -33.19 -1.89
CA GLU A 876 28.56 -33.44 -1.21
C GLU A 876 28.58 -32.68 0.12
N ILE A 877 28.76 -33.40 1.23
CA ILE A 877 28.88 -32.85 2.59
C ILE A 877 30.37 -32.80 2.95
N ASN A 878 30.89 -31.60 3.23
CA ASN A 878 32.29 -31.33 3.56
C ASN A 878 32.42 -30.68 4.95
N THR A 879 33.45 -31.04 5.72
CA THR A 879 33.90 -30.30 6.92
C THR A 879 34.48 -28.94 6.52
N THR A 880 34.00 -27.84 7.12
CA THR A 880 34.60 -26.51 6.89
C THR A 880 35.99 -26.44 7.54
N ASN A 881 36.90 -25.69 6.92
CA ASN A 881 38.27 -25.54 7.38
C ASN A 881 38.29 -24.58 8.59
N PRO A 882 38.96 -24.88 9.73
CA PRO A 882 38.96 -24.07 10.96
C PRO A 882 39.41 -22.60 10.84
N LEU A 883 39.84 -22.13 9.65
CA LEU A 883 40.24 -20.75 9.37
C LEU A 883 39.11 -19.88 8.80
N GLU A 884 37.98 -20.47 8.43
CA GLU A 884 36.76 -19.73 8.12
C GLU A 884 36.15 -19.22 9.44
N LYS A 885 36.28 -17.91 9.74
CA LYS A 885 35.54 -17.25 10.84
C LYS A 885 34.03 -17.18 10.55
N LEU A 886 33.40 -18.32 10.26
CA LEU A 886 31.97 -18.48 10.05
C LEU A 886 31.44 -19.39 11.16
N ASP A 887 30.27 -19.08 11.71
CA ASP A 887 29.54 -19.91 12.69
C ASP A 887 29.02 -21.25 12.08
N ALA A 888 29.79 -21.92 11.21
CA ALA A 888 29.37 -23.10 10.45
C ALA A 888 30.44 -24.21 10.50
N GLU A 889 30.03 -25.42 10.89
CA GLU A 889 30.90 -26.60 11.07
C GLU A 889 31.02 -27.46 9.78
N PHE A 890 30.05 -27.34 8.86
CA PHE A 890 30.03 -28.08 7.59
C PHE A 890 29.38 -27.28 6.46
N SER A 891 29.81 -27.52 5.22
CA SER A 891 29.19 -27.02 3.98
C SER A 891 28.65 -28.16 3.14
N VAL A 892 27.43 -28.00 2.62
CA VAL A 892 26.77 -28.97 1.74
C VAL A 892 26.65 -28.37 0.34
N PHE A 893 27.33 -28.98 -0.63
CA PHE A 893 27.22 -28.62 -2.04
C PHE A 893 26.11 -29.46 -2.67
N MET A 894 25.19 -28.81 -3.39
CA MET A 894 24.04 -29.47 -4.00
C MET A 894 23.88 -29.03 -5.45
N ILE A 895 23.86 -29.99 -6.38
CA ILE A 895 23.38 -29.74 -7.74
C ILE A 895 21.92 -30.17 -7.76
N VAL A 896 21.05 -29.21 -8.02
CA VAL A 896 19.60 -29.41 -8.00
C VAL A 896 18.99 -29.05 -9.33
N ALA A 897 17.85 -29.65 -9.65
CA ALA A 897 17.04 -29.27 -10.80
C ALA A 897 16.34 -27.94 -10.53
N LYS A 898 15.97 -27.26 -11.62
CA LYS A 898 15.15 -26.04 -11.63
C LYS A 898 13.94 -26.08 -10.66
N ARG A 899 13.21 -27.19 -10.66
CA ARG A 899 12.02 -27.44 -9.81
C ARG A 899 12.32 -27.70 -8.31
N PHE A 900 13.55 -27.49 -7.85
CA PHE A 900 13.91 -27.72 -6.44
C PHE A 900 13.34 -26.63 -5.55
N ASP A 901 12.46 -27.04 -4.65
CA ASP A 901 11.93 -26.18 -3.60
C ASP A 901 12.85 -26.21 -2.38
N ILE A 902 13.59 -25.12 -2.21
CA ILE A 902 14.54 -24.95 -1.11
C ILE A 902 13.84 -24.83 0.24
N GLN A 903 12.64 -24.24 0.29
CA GLN A 903 11.91 -24.07 1.54
C GLN A 903 11.45 -25.44 2.05
N THR A 904 10.79 -26.22 1.18
CA THR A 904 10.37 -27.59 1.51
C THR A 904 11.56 -28.46 1.92
N PHE A 905 12.72 -28.29 1.27
CA PHE A 905 13.96 -28.95 1.66
C PHE A 905 14.40 -28.56 3.09
N LEU A 906 14.49 -27.28 3.41
CA LEU A 906 14.90 -26.82 4.74
C LEU A 906 13.90 -27.25 5.81
N GLU A 907 12.60 -27.17 5.55
CA GLU A 907 11.53 -27.61 6.45
C GLU A 907 11.64 -29.11 6.78
N THR A 908 12.08 -29.94 5.83
CA THR A 908 12.33 -31.37 6.08
C THR A 908 13.51 -31.60 7.04
N PHE A 909 14.52 -30.73 7.01
CA PHE A 909 15.71 -30.85 7.85
C PHE A 909 15.48 -30.31 9.26
N TYR A 910 14.83 -29.16 9.37
CA TYR A 910 14.63 -28.45 10.65
C TYR A 910 13.35 -28.88 11.37
N GLY A 911 12.33 -29.32 10.64
CA GLY A 911 10.96 -29.38 11.13
C GLY A 911 10.32 -27.99 11.19
N PHE A 912 9.00 -27.93 11.12
CA PHE A 912 8.25 -26.67 11.05
C PHE A 912 8.47 -25.77 12.28
N GLU A 913 8.82 -26.36 13.43
CA GLU A 913 9.02 -25.64 14.70
C GLU A 913 10.36 -24.89 14.81
N ARG A 914 11.32 -25.17 13.91
CA ARG A 914 12.68 -24.58 13.92
C ARG A 914 12.85 -23.49 12.85
N ARG A 915 11.91 -22.54 12.85
CA ARG A 915 11.86 -21.43 11.89
C ARG A 915 13.06 -20.48 12.01
N ARG A 916 13.63 -20.35 13.22
CA ARG A 916 14.82 -19.55 13.51
C ARG A 916 16.03 -20.04 12.71
N GLU A 917 16.24 -21.35 12.71
CA GLU A 917 17.37 -21.99 12.08
C GLU A 917 17.27 -21.84 10.56
N LEU A 918 16.08 -22.07 10.01
CA LEU A 918 15.77 -21.91 8.59
C LEU A 918 16.07 -20.49 8.07
N ILE A 919 15.71 -19.45 8.82
CA ILE A 919 15.99 -18.06 8.44
C ILE A 919 17.48 -17.73 8.54
N ARG A 920 18.25 -18.41 9.40
CA ARG A 920 19.69 -18.18 9.58
C ARG A 920 20.55 -18.96 8.58
N THR A 921 20.09 -20.10 8.07
CA THR A 921 20.85 -20.97 7.12
C THR A 921 21.38 -20.17 5.94
N LYS A 922 22.70 -20.07 5.77
CA LYS A 922 23.29 -19.32 4.64
C LYS A 922 23.30 -20.23 3.42
N ILE A 923 22.60 -19.81 2.36
CA ILE A 923 22.54 -20.58 1.11
C ILE A 923 23.02 -19.71 -0.03
N GLU A 924 24.05 -20.17 -0.71
CA GLU A 924 24.66 -19.44 -1.82
C GLU A 924 24.43 -20.19 -3.12
N ALA A 925 23.90 -19.51 -4.12
CA ALA A 925 23.89 -19.94 -5.51
C ALA A 925 25.26 -19.68 -6.12
N LEU A 926 25.95 -20.74 -6.54
CA LEU A 926 27.29 -20.65 -7.12
C LEU A 926 27.26 -20.61 -8.66
N GLY A 927 26.16 -21.07 -9.28
CA GLY A 927 26.01 -21.00 -10.74
C GLY A 927 24.80 -21.76 -11.29
N TYR A 928 24.54 -21.54 -12.59
CA TYR A 928 23.41 -22.07 -13.35
C TYR A 928 23.86 -22.84 -14.61
N TYR A 929 23.09 -23.86 -15.01
CA TYR A 929 23.47 -24.79 -16.09
C TYR A 929 22.33 -25.11 -17.04
N GLY A 930 22.61 -25.24 -18.34
CA GLY A 930 21.59 -25.35 -19.39
C GLY A 930 21.34 -26.75 -19.98
N LYS A 931 22.31 -27.67 -19.88
CA LYS A 931 22.15 -29.09 -20.21
C LYS A 931 22.47 -29.94 -18.99
N TYR A 932 21.94 -31.17 -19.00
CA TYR A 932 22.40 -32.18 -18.06
C TYR A 932 23.90 -32.37 -18.27
N PRO A 933 24.74 -32.49 -17.23
CA PRO A 933 26.11 -32.95 -17.36
C PRO A 933 26.10 -34.41 -17.85
N ASP A 934 25.83 -34.62 -19.14
CA ASP A 934 25.70 -35.94 -19.73
C ASP A 934 27.05 -36.39 -20.31
N LEU A 935 27.27 -37.69 -20.25
CA LEU A 935 28.58 -38.34 -20.41
C LEU A 935 29.03 -38.38 -21.88
N GLN A 936 29.62 -37.31 -22.39
CA GLN A 936 30.53 -37.42 -23.55
C GLN A 936 31.98 -37.18 -23.12
N LYS A 937 32.76 -38.24 -23.30
CA LYS A 937 34.13 -38.43 -22.83
C LYS A 937 35.11 -37.63 -23.68
N SER A 938 35.86 -36.71 -23.08
CA SER A 938 37.18 -36.36 -23.64
C SER A 938 38.16 -35.75 -22.63
N ILE A 939 37.69 -35.05 -21.58
CA ILE A 939 38.60 -34.36 -20.63
C ILE A 939 38.37 -34.87 -19.21
N ARG A 940 39.44 -35.24 -18.50
CA ARG A 940 39.42 -35.64 -17.08
C ARG A 940 40.02 -34.55 -16.21
N CYS A 941 39.42 -34.36 -15.04
CA CYS A 941 39.88 -33.50 -13.98
C CYS A 941 41.25 -33.98 -13.48
N ILE A 942 42.22 -33.08 -13.47
CA ILE A 942 43.58 -33.38 -13.00
C ILE A 942 43.58 -33.69 -11.49
N SER A 943 42.69 -33.08 -10.72
CA SER A 943 42.66 -33.24 -9.26
C SER A 943 41.95 -34.51 -8.77
N CYS A 944 40.84 -34.91 -9.41
CA CYS A 944 40.06 -36.07 -8.95
C CYS A 944 39.86 -37.18 -9.99
N GLY A 945 40.31 -36.99 -11.22
CA GLY A 945 40.19 -37.96 -12.31
C GLY A 945 38.79 -38.08 -12.92
N ASP A 946 37.78 -37.39 -12.41
CA ASP A 946 36.42 -37.37 -12.97
C ASP A 946 36.36 -36.64 -14.31
N TYR A 947 35.42 -37.00 -15.18
CA TYR A 947 35.22 -36.27 -16.45
C TYR A 947 34.76 -34.83 -16.21
N ILE A 948 35.34 -33.88 -16.94
CA ILE A 948 34.95 -32.47 -16.98
C ILE A 948 33.85 -32.33 -18.02
N GLN A 949 32.72 -31.73 -17.66
CA GLN A 949 31.50 -31.69 -18.48
C GLN A 949 30.99 -30.25 -18.54
N GLU A 950 30.87 -29.62 -19.72
CA GLU A 950 30.38 -28.23 -19.78
C GLU A 950 29.43 -27.93 -20.94
N THR A 951 28.29 -27.33 -20.58
CA THR A 951 27.72 -26.13 -21.23
C THR A 951 27.23 -25.23 -20.09
N PHE A 952 28.12 -24.34 -19.65
CA PHE A 952 27.89 -23.41 -18.56
C PHE A 952 26.98 -22.27 -19.02
N LEU A 953 26.11 -21.79 -18.12
CA LEU A 953 25.31 -20.58 -18.37
C LEU A 953 25.84 -19.36 -17.61
N ALA A 954 26.27 -19.52 -16.35
CA ALA A 954 26.73 -18.43 -15.47
C ALA A 954 27.35 -18.95 -14.15
N GLY A 955 28.46 -18.34 -13.67
CA GLY A 955 29.10 -18.63 -12.36
C GLY A 955 30.65 -18.50 -12.30
N GLN A 956 31.29 -19.00 -11.23
CA GLN A 956 32.75 -18.84 -10.98
C GLN A 956 33.64 -19.49 -12.06
N PRO A 957 34.80 -18.91 -12.42
CA PRO A 957 35.73 -19.48 -13.38
C PRO A 957 36.17 -20.89 -12.98
N PHE A 958 36.27 -21.79 -13.95
CA PHE A 958 36.94 -23.05 -13.72
C PHE A 958 38.46 -22.85 -13.78
N ILE A 959 39.19 -23.52 -12.88
CA ILE A 959 40.60 -23.77 -13.15
C ILE A 959 40.66 -24.78 -14.29
N GLU A 960 41.43 -24.45 -15.33
CA GLU A 960 41.57 -25.28 -16.53
C GLU A 960 41.87 -26.74 -16.14
N ARG A 961 41.16 -27.68 -16.78
CA ARG A 961 41.26 -29.12 -16.53
C ARG A 961 40.96 -29.57 -15.08
N HIS A 962 40.18 -28.82 -14.31
CA HIS A 962 39.55 -29.27 -13.07
C HIS A 962 38.04 -29.50 -13.27
N CYS A 963 37.43 -30.48 -12.60
CA CYS A 963 35.97 -30.57 -12.55
C CYS A 963 35.42 -29.48 -11.63
N LEU A 964 34.12 -29.20 -11.72
CA LEU A 964 33.42 -28.14 -10.99
C LEU A 964 33.75 -28.15 -9.49
N MET A 965 33.70 -29.34 -8.88
CA MET A 965 33.99 -29.52 -7.45
C MET A 965 35.46 -29.31 -7.09
N CYS A 966 36.38 -29.56 -8.02
CA CYS A 966 37.80 -29.32 -7.82
C CYS A 966 38.19 -27.87 -8.10
N SER A 967 37.57 -27.20 -9.08
CA SER A 967 37.75 -25.77 -9.36
C SER A 967 37.30 -24.91 -8.20
N ILE A 968 36.11 -25.20 -7.64
CA ILE A 968 35.61 -24.48 -6.45
C ILE A 968 36.57 -24.67 -5.25
N LYS A 969 37.21 -25.84 -5.13
CA LYS A 969 38.20 -26.09 -4.06
C LYS A 969 39.51 -25.33 -4.27
N SER A 970 39.96 -25.14 -5.52
CA SER A 970 41.24 -24.53 -5.84
C SER A 970 41.21 -23.00 -5.96
N GLU A 971 40.13 -22.41 -6.48
CA GLU A 971 39.90 -20.95 -6.44
C GLU A 971 39.76 -20.43 -5.00
N TYR A 972 39.14 -21.25 -4.13
CA TYR A 972 39.04 -20.95 -2.71
C TYR A 972 40.41 -20.85 -2.05
N ILE A 973 41.34 -21.73 -2.44
CA ILE A 973 42.72 -21.71 -1.97
C ILE A 973 43.50 -20.50 -2.53
N SER A 974 43.23 -20.07 -3.77
CA SER A 974 43.94 -18.93 -4.38
C SER A 974 43.47 -17.56 -3.84
N GLN A 975 42.15 -17.32 -3.72
CA GLN A 975 41.60 -16.12 -3.07
C GLN A 975 42.03 -16.01 -1.60
N TYR A 976 42.16 -17.16 -0.93
CA TYR A 976 42.67 -17.28 0.43
C TYR A 976 44.15 -16.89 0.54
N GLN A 977 45.00 -17.36 -0.39
CA GLN A 977 46.42 -16.98 -0.44
C GLN A 977 46.62 -15.50 -0.78
N GLN A 978 45.67 -14.89 -1.50
CA GLN A 978 45.71 -13.47 -1.87
C GLN A 978 45.21 -12.53 -0.76
N LYS A 979 44.38 -13.01 0.19
CA LYS A 979 43.97 -12.28 1.41
C LYS A 979 44.96 -12.43 2.58
N LEU A 980 45.80 -13.47 2.55
CA LEU A 980 46.89 -13.70 3.52
C LEU A 980 48.19 -12.99 3.14
N ARG A 981 48.30 -12.53 1.89
CA ARG A 981 49.31 -11.58 1.41
C ARG A 981 48.75 -10.18 1.53
#